data_AF-A0A8S3RMW4-F1
#
_entry.id   AF-A0A8S3RMW4-F1
#
_cell.length_a   1.000
_cell.length_b   1.000
_cell.length_c   1.000
_cell.angle_alpha   90.00
_cell.angle_beta   90.00
_cell.angle_gamma   90.00
#
_symmetry.space_group_name_H-M   'P 1'
#
loop_
_entity.id
_entity.type
_entity.pdbx_description
1 polymer ?
#
loop_
_entity_poly.entity_id
_entity_poly.type
_entity_poly.pdbx_seq_one_letter_code
_entity_poly.pdbx_strand_id
1 'polypeptide(L)'
;MFAGVESMTIELEQAEKVLNIPFHSKTWHMLIEFSKIPLYDRKLESIKVASNVFKYDSKQISFNCETIHKYEQLTAKKSSDIKMEDVIPIMHQIDAIRGIISSDLQAIILAVKNSTELLDFLREVMYGDIRFLIDAVEEHSEQYVRESTVSDLIELKRFFQPVLKGNSADSLGSLFDLLQKQIDQSGLVKIPEKIHMCRENLHSLKALYRNVANRGERTIEVIENIMRRGSFHFLMTLEREVSVKYEQEKKESKHSDADLSDLRSRALLLMNTEDRESNRTRSLRREELEKFVKIIDKAFKVTHICMQLKQAGHFDFAKYEETCNRDNLKDLKLRLQEQYEQWIASLEICRRNYYYLNFYTLTNFMNYTLLEKNMGNNEATVAILRFIDPLTENLTKIREIYRTFPLFQSVITRMFLETSSTTGIFPQAHQVLFCRRDTTFDEISLLLNRCLKTPIAASLYSIANIEMLPLRIQFLLHDEIQRLPKEGNFLLCCLCRDHEGQSFLDQFSDMLSKPNPLSNLSLKTCLNENWEQVTVVTSDTPGLGKTEFIQREAILAKKRSLCIHISGPLNRISIIEGLASLSLRSYNVLHLDIGDVSDPVELDLFLFELIVLRYVSSGSTAYALSCNDIYIEIANTVNDIVQLSSDNNVFSKKTFTVDVVR
;
A
#
# COMPACT_ATOMS: atom_id res chain seq x y z
N MET A 1 -49.08 33.35 46.13
CA MET A 1 -49.38 33.09 47.56
C MET A 1 -49.57 31.58 47.67
N PHE A 2 -49.11 30.93 48.75
CA PHE A 2 -48.79 29.49 48.81
C PHE A 2 -47.61 29.07 47.93
N ALA A 3 -46.40 29.36 48.41
CA ALA A 3 -45.17 28.73 47.93
C ALA A 3 -44.51 28.06 49.15
N GLY A 4 -44.50 26.73 49.21
CA GLY A 4 -43.88 25.97 50.31
C GLY A 4 -44.79 25.01 51.09
N VAL A 5 -45.70 24.28 50.42
CA VAL A 5 -46.56 23.27 51.07
C VAL A 5 -46.56 21.99 50.22
N GLU A 6 -46.27 20.85 50.84
CA GLU A 6 -46.14 19.55 50.14
C GLU A 6 -47.49 18.89 49.79
N SER A 7 -48.57 19.23 50.51
CA SER A 7 -49.94 18.80 50.16
C SER A 7 -50.99 19.71 50.77
N MET A 8 -51.90 20.26 49.96
CA MET A 8 -52.97 21.15 50.45
C MET A 8 -53.98 20.44 51.37
N THR A 9 -54.14 19.11 51.29
CA THR A 9 -54.94 18.36 52.27
C THR A 9 -54.40 18.47 53.69
N ILE A 10 -53.07 18.46 53.86
CA ILE A 10 -52.44 18.56 55.19
C ILE A 10 -52.65 19.97 55.77
N GLU A 11 -52.57 21.00 54.92
CA GLU A 11 -52.77 22.39 55.31
C GLU A 11 -54.24 22.67 55.69
N LEU A 12 -55.20 22.08 54.97
CA LEU A 12 -56.61 22.15 55.33
C LEU A 12 -56.92 21.41 56.65
N GLU A 13 -56.35 20.22 56.88
CA GLU A 13 -56.47 19.51 58.17
C GLU A 13 -55.85 20.29 59.35
N GLN A 14 -54.74 21.01 59.12
CA GLN A 14 -54.15 21.88 60.12
C GLN A 14 -55.01 23.14 60.35
N ALA A 15 -55.58 23.72 59.30
CA ALA A 15 -56.48 24.86 59.40
C ALA A 15 -57.76 24.52 60.19
N GLU A 16 -58.37 23.35 59.99
CA GLU A 16 -59.51 22.90 60.82
C GLU A 16 -59.12 22.77 62.30
N LYS A 17 -57.95 22.20 62.60
CA LYS A 17 -57.44 22.05 63.98
C LYS A 17 -57.15 23.38 64.66
N VAL A 18 -56.67 24.38 63.91
CA VAL A 18 -56.33 25.71 64.45
C VAL A 18 -57.56 26.62 64.57
N LEU A 19 -58.47 26.59 63.59
CA LEU A 19 -59.67 27.43 63.55
C LEU A 19 -60.85 26.80 64.34
N ASN A 20 -60.77 25.50 64.64
CA ASN A 20 -61.79 24.71 65.34
C ASN A 20 -63.18 24.77 64.67
N ILE A 21 -63.18 24.90 63.33
CA ILE A 21 -64.36 24.93 62.46
C ILE A 21 -64.11 23.91 61.35
N PRO A 22 -64.96 22.88 61.18
CA PRO A 22 -64.84 21.96 60.04
C PRO A 22 -65.25 22.67 58.75
N PHE A 23 -64.45 22.53 57.69
CA PHE A 23 -64.81 23.03 56.37
C PHE A 23 -65.91 22.15 55.76
N HIS A 24 -66.83 22.78 55.04
CA HIS A 24 -67.83 22.05 54.27
C HIS A 24 -67.15 21.26 53.13
N SER A 25 -67.55 20.01 52.89
CA SER A 25 -66.83 19.10 51.95
C SER A 25 -66.72 19.66 50.52
N LYS A 26 -67.70 20.44 50.05
CA LYS A 26 -67.60 21.19 48.79
C LYS A 26 -66.42 22.17 48.77
N THR A 27 -66.22 22.94 49.84
CA THR A 27 -65.11 23.91 49.98
C THR A 27 -63.76 23.19 50.02
N TRP A 28 -63.70 22.05 50.73
CA TRP A 28 -62.53 21.17 50.76
C TRP A 28 -62.13 20.69 49.36
N HIS A 29 -63.08 20.16 48.59
CA HIS A 29 -62.84 19.75 47.20
C HIS A 29 -62.43 20.93 46.30
N MET A 30 -63.09 22.08 46.39
CA MET A 30 -62.74 23.26 45.59
C MET A 30 -61.29 23.70 45.84
N LEU A 31 -60.85 23.79 47.09
CA LEU A 31 -59.48 24.19 47.43
C LEU A 31 -58.44 23.16 46.94
N ILE A 32 -58.74 21.86 47.05
CA ILE A 32 -57.88 20.81 46.50
C ILE A 32 -57.75 20.92 44.98
N GLU A 33 -58.83 21.19 44.24
CA GLU A 33 -58.74 21.40 42.79
C GLU A 33 -58.00 22.70 42.44
N PHE A 34 -58.21 23.78 43.21
CA PHE A 34 -57.46 25.03 43.05
C PHE A 34 -55.94 24.84 43.15
N SER A 35 -55.47 24.02 44.10
CA SER A 35 -54.05 23.73 44.28
C SER A 35 -53.38 23.11 43.05
N LYS A 36 -54.17 22.47 42.18
CA LYS A 36 -53.68 21.82 40.96
C LYS A 36 -53.59 22.76 39.76
N ILE A 37 -54.19 23.95 39.78
CA ILE A 37 -54.20 24.91 38.64
C ILE A 37 -52.79 25.13 38.04
N PRO A 38 -51.71 25.40 38.84
CA PRO A 38 -50.36 25.58 38.30
C PRO A 38 -49.79 24.34 37.58
N LEU A 39 -50.32 23.14 37.87
CA LEU A 39 -49.97 21.91 37.16
C LEU A 39 -50.71 21.78 35.83
N TYR A 40 -51.88 22.41 35.64
CA TYR A 40 -52.57 22.46 34.34
C TYR A 40 -51.93 23.48 33.41
N ASP A 41 -51.52 24.64 33.92
CA ASP A 41 -50.86 25.67 33.11
C ASP A 41 -49.58 25.14 32.43
N ARG A 42 -48.71 24.45 33.19
CA ARG A 42 -47.50 23.77 32.66
C ARG A 42 -47.81 22.69 31.62
N LYS A 43 -48.95 22.00 31.74
CA LYS A 43 -49.39 20.97 30.76
C LYS A 43 -49.87 21.62 29.46
N LEU A 44 -50.62 22.72 29.55
CA LEU A 44 -51.09 23.46 28.37
C LEU A 44 -49.91 24.04 27.56
N GLU A 45 -48.89 24.56 28.23
CA GLU A 45 -47.64 24.97 27.56
C GLU A 45 -46.98 23.81 26.80
N SER A 46 -46.96 22.61 27.38
CA SER A 46 -46.36 21.42 26.78
C SER A 46 -47.13 20.96 25.52
N ILE A 47 -48.46 21.05 25.52
CA ILE A 47 -49.31 20.73 24.36
C ILE A 47 -49.11 21.76 23.24
N LYS A 48 -49.07 23.06 23.57
CA LYS A 48 -48.76 24.14 22.59
C LYS A 48 -47.39 23.95 21.94
N VAL A 49 -46.39 23.59 22.74
CA VAL A 49 -45.03 23.27 22.29
C VAL A 49 -45.06 22.13 21.25
N ALA A 50 -45.73 21.01 21.56
CA ALA A 50 -45.82 19.88 20.64
C ALA A 50 -46.47 20.29 19.30
N SER A 51 -47.60 21.01 19.34
CA SER A 51 -48.31 21.46 18.14
C SER A 51 -47.43 22.31 17.22
N ASN A 52 -46.67 23.24 17.78
CA ASN A 52 -45.77 24.12 17.02
C ASN A 52 -44.58 23.35 16.42
N VAL A 53 -43.96 22.46 17.21
CA VAL A 53 -42.76 21.70 16.82
C VAL A 53 -43.05 20.71 15.69
N PHE A 54 -44.18 20.01 15.75
CA PHE A 54 -44.61 19.10 14.69
C PHE A 54 -45.28 19.80 13.50
N LYS A 55 -45.39 21.14 13.51
CA LYS A 55 -45.94 21.99 12.44
C LYS A 55 -47.40 21.65 12.09
N TYR A 56 -48.24 21.37 13.10
CA TYR A 56 -49.68 21.19 12.91
C TYR A 56 -50.38 22.52 12.63
N ASP A 57 -51.22 22.58 11.57
CA ASP A 57 -51.91 23.81 11.22
C ASP A 57 -53.01 24.13 12.24
N SER A 58 -52.84 25.28 12.89
CA SER A 58 -53.76 25.90 13.85
C SER A 58 -55.24 25.92 13.44
N LYS A 59 -55.54 25.80 12.14
CA LYS A 59 -56.91 25.87 11.58
C LYS A 59 -57.65 24.53 11.51
N GLN A 60 -57.00 23.39 11.73
CA GLN A 60 -57.64 22.06 11.71
C GLN A 60 -57.89 21.44 13.09
N ILE A 61 -57.66 22.17 14.19
CA ILE A 61 -57.85 21.67 15.56
C ILE A 61 -59.31 21.93 16.02
N SER A 62 -60.27 21.21 15.43
CA SER A 62 -61.70 21.54 15.46
C SER A 62 -62.43 21.31 16.80
N PHE A 63 -61.87 20.58 17.76
CA PHE A 63 -62.52 20.28 19.05
C PHE A 63 -61.75 20.78 20.28
N ASN A 64 -60.41 20.72 20.28
CA ASN A 64 -59.61 20.98 21.48
C ASN A 64 -59.19 22.45 21.68
N CYS A 65 -59.22 23.29 20.63
CA CYS A 65 -58.84 24.70 20.74
C CYS A 65 -59.86 25.56 21.51
N GLU A 66 -61.15 25.26 21.43
CA GLU A 66 -62.16 26.04 22.19
C GLU A 66 -61.98 25.89 23.69
N THR A 67 -61.77 24.67 24.20
CA THR A 67 -61.58 24.41 25.64
C THR A 67 -60.32 25.08 26.18
N ILE A 68 -59.22 25.02 25.43
CA ILE A 68 -57.95 25.70 25.77
C ILE A 68 -58.14 27.23 25.76
N HIS A 69 -58.80 27.77 24.74
CA HIS A 69 -59.02 29.21 24.64
C HIS A 69 -60.01 29.74 25.69
N LYS A 70 -61.05 28.96 26.04
CA LYS A 70 -61.98 29.26 27.14
C LYS A 70 -61.26 29.25 28.49
N TYR A 71 -60.38 28.28 28.75
CA TYR A 71 -59.52 28.27 29.94
C TYR A 71 -58.64 29.52 30.02
N GLU A 72 -57.97 29.89 28.93
CA GLU A 72 -57.11 31.08 28.87
C GLU A 72 -57.88 32.39 29.04
N GLN A 73 -59.07 32.52 28.46
CA GLN A 73 -59.92 33.70 28.67
C GLN A 73 -60.41 33.84 30.12
N LEU A 74 -60.61 32.71 30.82
CA LEU A 74 -60.99 32.70 32.23
C LEU A 74 -59.80 33.01 33.15
N THR A 75 -58.62 32.45 32.90
CA THR A 75 -57.42 32.71 33.73
C THR A 75 -56.76 34.06 33.45
N ALA A 76 -56.89 34.63 32.25
CA ALA A 76 -56.33 35.94 31.91
C ALA A 76 -57.20 37.14 32.36
N LYS A 77 -58.49 36.93 32.67
CA LYS A 77 -59.38 37.99 33.15
C LYS A 77 -59.03 38.37 34.59
N LYS A 78 -58.45 39.56 34.80
CA LYS A 78 -58.36 40.23 36.11
C LYS A 78 -59.73 40.78 36.58
N SER A 79 -60.76 39.94 36.60
CA SER A 79 -62.12 40.28 37.06
C SER A 79 -62.42 39.60 38.39
N SER A 80 -63.13 40.31 39.26
CA SER A 80 -63.52 39.89 40.60
C SER A 80 -64.61 38.81 40.67
N ASP A 81 -65.12 38.34 39.53
CA ASP A 81 -66.36 37.55 39.44
C ASP A 81 -66.16 36.11 38.90
N ILE A 82 -64.92 35.62 38.82
CA ILE A 82 -64.64 34.24 38.39
C ILE A 82 -64.96 33.29 39.55
N LYS A 83 -65.98 32.44 39.39
CA LYS A 83 -66.30 31.37 40.35
C LYS A 83 -65.57 30.09 39.96
N MET A 84 -65.08 29.35 40.95
CA MET A 84 -64.39 28.08 40.67
C MET A 84 -65.31 27.00 40.06
N GLU A 85 -66.62 27.10 40.29
CA GLU A 85 -67.63 26.23 39.68
C GLU A 85 -67.61 26.30 38.15
N ASP A 86 -67.16 27.41 37.54
CA ASP A 86 -67.02 27.57 36.09
C ASP A 86 -65.70 27.01 35.54
N VAL A 87 -64.66 26.92 36.37
CA VAL A 87 -63.30 26.52 35.98
C VAL A 87 -63.10 25.00 36.08
N ILE A 88 -63.64 24.38 37.13
CA ILE A 88 -63.52 22.93 37.40
C ILE A 88 -64.00 22.05 36.22
N PRO A 89 -65.14 22.31 35.53
CA PRO A 89 -65.57 21.52 34.38
C PRO A 89 -64.57 21.57 33.21
N ILE A 90 -63.91 22.71 33.01
CA ILE A 90 -62.91 22.92 31.95
C ILE A 90 -61.61 22.18 32.30
N MET A 91 -61.20 22.21 33.58
CA MET A 91 -60.06 21.41 34.07
C MET A 91 -60.29 19.91 33.85
N HIS A 92 -61.50 19.39 34.09
CA HIS A 92 -61.85 18.00 33.79
C HIS A 92 -61.82 17.66 32.29
N GLN A 93 -62.23 18.58 31.41
CA GLN A 93 -62.07 18.38 29.95
C GLN A 93 -60.59 18.37 29.52
N ILE A 94 -59.72 19.15 30.17
CA ILE A 94 -58.28 19.12 29.94
C ILE A 94 -57.67 17.81 30.49
N ASP A 95 -58.16 17.27 31.62
CA ASP A 95 -57.77 15.94 32.11
C ASP A 95 -58.23 14.78 31.20
N ALA A 96 -59.32 14.94 30.44
CA ALA A 96 -59.71 13.95 29.43
C ALA A 96 -58.67 13.85 28.28
N ILE A 97 -58.02 14.97 27.92
CA ILE A 97 -56.89 14.98 26.97
C ILE A 97 -55.63 14.39 27.60
N ARG A 98 -55.46 14.52 28.92
CA ARG A 98 -54.28 14.06 29.67
C ARG A 98 -54.15 12.54 29.77
N GLY A 99 -55.23 11.77 29.60
CA GLY A 99 -55.18 10.29 29.64
C GLY A 99 -54.15 9.66 28.68
N ILE A 100 -53.70 10.43 27.68
CA ILE A 100 -52.80 10.01 26.60
C ILE A 100 -51.33 10.44 26.87
N ILE A 101 -51.06 11.37 27.79
CA ILE A 101 -49.72 11.98 27.96
C ILE A 101 -48.97 11.38 29.16
N SER A 102 -48.13 10.38 28.89
CA SER A 102 -47.18 9.81 29.85
C SER A 102 -46.04 10.78 30.21
N SER A 103 -45.34 10.52 31.32
CA SER A 103 -44.13 11.27 31.73
C SER A 103 -43.04 11.25 30.64
N ASP A 104 -42.91 10.11 29.98
CA ASP A 104 -41.84 9.85 29.02
C ASP A 104 -42.11 10.58 27.70
N LEU A 105 -43.39 10.65 27.32
CA LEU A 105 -43.85 11.48 26.20
C LEU A 105 -43.57 12.97 26.45
N GLN A 106 -43.75 13.47 27.68
CA GLN A 106 -43.39 14.86 28.02
C GLN A 106 -41.88 15.12 27.90
N ALA A 107 -41.04 14.19 28.37
CA ALA A 107 -39.60 14.30 28.25
C ALA A 107 -39.13 14.33 26.79
N ILE A 108 -39.73 13.50 25.92
CA ILE A 108 -39.46 13.50 24.48
C ILE A 108 -39.91 14.82 23.84
N ILE A 109 -41.14 15.29 24.10
CA ILE A 109 -41.64 16.57 23.56
C ILE A 109 -40.72 17.74 23.93
N LEU A 110 -40.22 17.77 25.17
CA LEU A 110 -39.29 18.81 25.63
C LEU A 110 -37.90 18.71 24.97
N ALA A 111 -37.36 17.49 24.81
CA ALA A 111 -36.08 17.27 24.11
C ALA A 111 -36.18 17.68 22.63
N VAL A 112 -37.30 17.36 21.97
CA VAL A 112 -37.57 17.71 20.57
C VAL A 112 -37.78 19.22 20.40
N LYS A 113 -38.47 19.91 21.34
CA LYS A 113 -38.60 21.39 21.36
C LYS A 113 -37.23 22.07 21.28
N ASN A 114 -36.26 21.57 22.02
CA ASN A 114 -34.93 22.15 22.10
C ASN A 114 -34.03 21.77 20.90
N SER A 115 -34.55 20.94 19.97
CA SER A 115 -33.81 20.27 18.89
C SER A 115 -34.55 20.37 17.54
N THR A 116 -35.22 21.48 17.25
CA THR A 116 -36.02 21.67 16.01
C THR A 116 -35.19 21.49 14.73
N GLU A 117 -33.93 21.93 14.72
CA GLU A 117 -33.03 21.72 13.57
C GLU A 117 -32.69 20.25 13.30
N LEU A 118 -32.70 19.40 14.33
CA LEU A 118 -32.50 17.95 14.18
C LEU A 118 -33.75 17.32 13.56
N LEU A 119 -34.96 17.78 13.91
CA LEU A 119 -36.18 17.34 13.22
C LEU A 119 -36.20 17.75 11.75
N ASP A 120 -35.82 18.98 11.41
CA ASP A 120 -35.80 19.42 10.02
C ASP A 120 -34.70 18.70 9.21
N PHE A 121 -33.58 18.31 9.83
CA PHE A 121 -32.61 17.39 9.21
C PHE A 121 -33.16 15.95 9.07
N LEU A 122 -33.85 15.41 10.08
CA LEU A 122 -34.51 14.11 10.00
C LEU A 122 -35.56 14.08 8.88
N ARG A 123 -36.29 15.19 8.66
CA ARG A 123 -37.19 15.43 7.52
C ARG A 123 -36.44 15.38 6.18
N GLU A 124 -35.30 16.07 6.07
CA GLU A 124 -34.42 16.07 4.88
C GLU A 124 -33.98 14.64 4.50
N VAL A 125 -33.55 13.83 5.48
CA VAL A 125 -33.04 12.48 5.23
C VAL A 125 -34.09 11.37 5.25
N MET A 126 -35.41 11.66 5.36
CA MET A 126 -36.44 10.63 5.59
C MET A 126 -36.51 9.51 4.55
N TYR A 127 -36.32 9.87 3.28
CA TYR A 127 -36.56 8.98 2.13
C TYR A 127 -35.29 8.31 1.60
N GLY A 128 -34.10 8.81 1.94
CA GLY A 128 -32.83 8.15 1.63
C GLY A 128 -32.54 6.99 2.59
N ASP A 129 -31.67 6.07 2.20
CA ASP A 129 -30.95 5.26 3.19
C ASP A 129 -29.87 6.14 3.84
N ILE A 130 -29.53 5.87 5.11
CA ILE A 130 -28.41 6.53 5.81
C ILE A 130 -27.49 5.53 6.52
N ARG A 131 -27.68 4.23 6.33
CA ARG A 131 -26.84 3.18 6.94
C ARG A 131 -25.38 3.25 6.51
N PHE A 132 -25.11 3.72 5.30
CA PHE A 132 -23.76 3.96 4.77
C PHE A 132 -22.94 4.98 5.59
N LEU A 133 -23.58 5.76 6.48
CA LEU A 133 -22.87 6.67 7.37
C LEU A 133 -22.10 5.96 8.49
N ILE A 134 -22.41 4.68 8.77
CA ILE A 134 -21.67 3.85 9.75
C ILE A 134 -20.26 3.60 9.20
N ASP A 135 -20.17 2.95 8.03
CA ASP A 135 -18.92 2.64 7.33
C ASP A 135 -18.05 3.89 7.07
N ALA A 136 -18.70 5.04 6.82
CA ALA A 136 -18.01 6.31 6.58
C ALA A 136 -17.33 6.91 7.83
N VAL A 137 -17.75 6.53 9.05
CA VAL A 137 -17.11 6.95 10.30
C VAL A 137 -15.87 6.11 10.60
N GLU A 138 -15.87 4.82 10.23
CA GLU A 138 -14.68 3.96 10.36
C GLU A 138 -13.56 4.37 9.39
N GLU A 139 -13.90 4.71 8.14
CA GLU A 139 -12.90 5.06 7.11
C GLU A 139 -12.32 6.49 7.26
N HIS A 140 -13.07 7.45 7.86
CA HIS A 140 -12.67 8.87 7.98
C HIS A 140 -12.64 9.35 9.44
N SER A 141 -11.76 8.74 10.24
CA SER A 141 -11.61 9.02 11.69
C SER A 141 -11.21 10.47 12.06
N GLU A 142 -10.97 11.35 11.08
CA GLU A 142 -10.74 12.79 11.29
C GLU A 142 -12.03 13.56 11.65
N GLN A 143 -13.22 13.02 11.35
CA GLN A 143 -14.47 13.63 11.78
C GLN A 143 -14.84 13.19 13.20
N TYR A 144 -15.01 14.15 14.11
CA TYR A 144 -15.29 13.96 15.55
C TYR A 144 -16.61 13.21 15.91
N VAL A 145 -17.28 12.57 14.94
CA VAL A 145 -18.54 11.84 15.14
C VAL A 145 -18.22 10.39 15.49
N ARG A 146 -18.78 9.89 16.60
CA ARG A 146 -18.68 8.47 16.96
C ARG A 146 -19.71 7.64 16.19
N GLU A 147 -19.35 6.41 15.86
CA GLU A 147 -20.25 5.42 15.23
C GLU A 147 -21.57 5.28 16.01
N SER A 148 -21.48 5.24 17.34
CA SER A 148 -22.64 5.22 18.25
C SER A 148 -23.63 6.37 17.97
N THR A 149 -23.14 7.57 17.68
CA THR A 149 -23.96 8.76 17.40
C THR A 149 -24.66 8.66 16.03
N VAL A 150 -24.07 7.94 15.07
CA VAL A 150 -24.71 7.63 13.79
C VAL A 150 -25.76 6.53 13.96
N SER A 151 -25.50 5.51 14.78
CA SER A 151 -26.50 4.51 15.16
C SER A 151 -27.69 5.14 15.87
N ASP A 152 -27.46 6.04 16.83
CA ASP A 152 -28.50 6.81 17.50
C ASP A 152 -29.33 7.64 16.50
N LEU A 153 -28.70 8.26 15.50
CA LEU A 153 -29.42 8.97 14.43
C LEU A 153 -30.30 8.03 13.59
N ILE A 154 -29.82 6.83 13.27
CA ILE A 154 -30.57 5.82 12.52
C ILE A 154 -31.78 5.33 13.32
N GLU A 155 -31.61 5.12 14.62
CA GLU A 155 -32.70 4.73 15.54
C GLU A 155 -33.73 5.83 15.71
N LEU A 156 -33.30 7.09 15.96
CA LEU A 156 -34.20 8.24 16.03
C LEU A 156 -34.94 8.48 14.71
N LYS A 157 -34.27 8.28 13.56
CA LYS A 157 -34.94 8.32 12.25
C LYS A 157 -36.04 7.27 12.17
N ARG A 158 -35.78 6.02 12.56
CA ARG A 158 -36.80 4.94 12.58
C ARG A 158 -37.97 5.30 13.50
N PHE A 159 -37.68 5.81 14.71
CA PHE A 159 -38.69 6.23 15.69
C PHE A 159 -39.58 7.37 15.21
N PHE A 160 -39.00 8.42 14.60
CA PHE A 160 -39.77 9.56 14.09
C PHE A 160 -40.36 9.33 12.69
N GLN A 161 -39.96 8.29 11.95
CA GLN A 161 -40.44 8.06 10.58
C GLN A 161 -41.97 7.92 10.46
N PRO A 162 -42.70 7.21 11.35
CA PRO A 162 -44.15 7.13 11.29
C PRO A 162 -44.84 8.47 11.56
N VAL A 163 -44.31 9.24 12.53
CA VAL A 163 -44.82 10.54 12.95
C VAL A 163 -44.63 11.60 11.85
N LEU A 164 -43.45 11.60 11.21
CA LEU A 164 -43.09 12.58 10.18
C LEU A 164 -43.66 12.25 8.78
N LYS A 165 -44.07 11.00 8.52
CA LYS A 165 -44.81 10.63 7.29
C LYS A 165 -46.28 11.05 7.35
N GLY A 166 -46.86 11.13 8.54
CA GLY A 166 -48.27 11.42 8.76
C GLY A 166 -48.60 12.91 8.78
N ASN A 167 -48.73 13.54 7.61
CA ASN A 167 -49.43 14.83 7.45
C ASN A 167 -50.96 14.69 7.58
N SER A 168 -51.45 13.74 8.38
CA SER A 168 -52.86 13.29 8.39
C SER A 168 -53.26 12.64 9.72
N ALA A 169 -52.79 13.16 10.86
CA ALA A 169 -53.43 12.87 12.14
C ALA A 169 -54.50 13.95 12.37
N ASP A 170 -55.77 13.64 12.11
CA ASP A 170 -56.89 14.59 12.20
C ASP A 170 -57.10 15.19 13.62
N SER A 171 -56.29 14.79 14.62
CA SER A 171 -56.32 15.34 15.97
C SER A 171 -54.95 15.24 16.66
N LEU A 172 -54.70 16.12 17.64
CA LEU A 172 -53.53 16.02 18.53
C LEU A 172 -53.54 14.72 19.36
N GLY A 173 -54.71 14.15 19.65
CA GLY A 173 -54.84 12.89 20.39
C GLY A 173 -54.16 11.73 19.64
N SER A 174 -54.50 11.56 18.36
CA SER A 174 -53.92 10.49 17.53
C SER A 174 -52.42 10.65 17.27
N LEU A 175 -51.85 11.86 17.36
CA LEU A 175 -50.39 12.05 17.35
C LEU A 175 -49.74 11.58 18.65
N PHE A 176 -50.35 11.84 19.80
CA PHE A 176 -49.84 11.35 21.10
C PHE A 176 -50.02 9.83 21.23
N ASP A 177 -51.14 9.26 20.77
CA ASP A 177 -51.34 7.81 20.69
C ASP A 177 -50.29 7.12 19.81
N LEU A 178 -49.95 7.73 18.67
CA LEU A 178 -48.97 7.17 17.73
C LEU A 178 -47.55 7.28 18.28
N LEU A 179 -47.20 8.36 18.98
CA LEU A 179 -45.94 8.48 19.73
C LEU A 179 -45.87 7.49 20.89
N GLN A 180 -46.91 7.35 21.71
CA GLN A 180 -46.95 6.39 22.82
C GLN A 180 -46.79 4.95 22.30
N LYS A 181 -47.51 4.60 21.23
CA LYS A 181 -47.35 3.32 20.54
C LYS A 181 -45.92 3.10 20.01
N GLN A 182 -45.22 4.15 19.55
CA GLN A 182 -43.80 4.01 19.18
C GLN A 182 -42.90 3.85 20.40
N ILE A 183 -43.18 4.50 21.53
CA ILE A 183 -42.44 4.27 22.79
C ILE A 183 -42.58 2.80 23.21
N ASP A 184 -43.82 2.28 23.24
CA ASP A 184 -44.13 0.91 23.67
C ASP A 184 -43.57 -0.16 22.71
N GLN A 185 -43.50 0.12 21.40
CA GLN A 185 -43.07 -0.84 20.37
C GLN A 185 -41.57 -0.79 20.03
N SER A 186 -40.88 0.33 20.27
CA SER A 186 -39.49 0.50 19.79
C SER A 186 -38.44 -0.12 20.70
N GLY A 187 -38.74 -0.35 21.99
CA GLY A 187 -37.77 -0.83 22.97
C GLY A 187 -36.62 0.15 23.24
N LEU A 188 -36.71 1.39 22.75
CA LEU A 188 -35.64 2.38 22.83
C LEU A 188 -35.56 2.98 24.24
N VAL A 189 -34.52 2.59 24.97
CA VAL A 189 -34.19 3.18 26.28
C VAL A 189 -33.54 4.55 26.07
N LYS A 190 -33.87 5.54 26.92
CA LYS A 190 -33.24 6.87 26.97
C LYS A 190 -33.35 7.71 25.67
N ILE A 191 -34.50 7.66 24.96
CA ILE A 191 -34.77 8.48 23.76
C ILE A 191 -34.38 9.98 23.92
N PRO A 192 -34.67 10.67 25.04
CA PRO A 192 -34.26 12.07 25.21
C PRO A 192 -32.74 12.29 25.21
N GLU A 193 -31.95 11.34 25.72
CA GLU A 193 -30.48 11.42 25.74
C GLU A 193 -29.92 11.26 24.32
N LYS A 194 -30.46 10.32 23.53
CA LYS A 194 -30.10 10.15 22.12
C LYS A 194 -30.41 11.39 21.29
N ILE A 195 -31.58 12.02 21.50
CA ILE A 195 -31.94 13.29 20.86
C ILE A 195 -30.90 14.38 21.18
N HIS A 196 -30.48 14.48 22.44
CA HIS A 196 -29.44 15.43 22.85
C HIS A 196 -28.08 15.13 22.19
N MET A 197 -27.65 13.86 22.18
CA MET A 197 -26.38 13.46 21.55
C MET A 197 -26.34 13.76 20.04
N CYS A 198 -27.43 13.51 19.30
CA CYS A 198 -27.52 13.85 17.89
C CYS A 198 -27.64 15.36 17.64
N ARG A 199 -28.21 16.14 18.58
CA ARG A 199 -28.30 17.60 18.52
C ARG A 199 -26.92 18.26 18.67
N GLU A 200 -26.15 17.88 19.68
CA GLU A 200 -24.80 18.46 19.91
C GLU A 200 -23.86 18.18 18.72
N ASN A 201 -24.04 17.03 18.04
CA ASN A 201 -23.26 16.64 16.87
C ASN A 201 -23.92 16.98 15.52
N LEU A 202 -25.00 17.77 15.49
CA LEU A 202 -25.83 17.96 14.29
C LEU A 202 -25.07 18.57 13.10
N HIS A 203 -24.18 19.53 13.34
CA HIS A 203 -23.36 20.12 12.28
C HIS A 203 -22.41 19.09 11.64
N SER A 204 -21.78 18.26 12.48
CA SER A 204 -20.89 17.20 12.05
C SER A 204 -21.64 16.10 11.30
N LEU A 205 -22.84 15.72 11.74
CA LEU A 205 -23.71 14.76 11.04
C LEU A 205 -24.20 15.31 9.68
N LYS A 206 -24.56 16.60 9.60
CA LYS A 206 -24.89 17.28 8.33
C LYS A 206 -23.68 17.33 7.39
N ALA A 207 -22.48 17.57 7.91
CA ALA A 207 -21.24 17.57 7.14
C ALA A 207 -20.88 16.17 6.62
N LEU A 208 -20.93 15.14 7.49
CA LEU A 208 -20.73 13.74 7.11
C LEU A 208 -21.71 13.31 6.02
N TYR A 209 -23.01 13.57 6.20
CA TYR A 209 -24.03 13.24 5.20
C TYR A 209 -23.76 13.90 3.84
N ARG A 210 -23.47 15.21 3.81
CA ARG A 210 -23.14 15.93 2.57
C ARG A 210 -21.85 15.43 1.93
N ASN A 211 -20.81 15.19 2.72
CA ASN A 211 -19.52 14.72 2.20
C ASN A 211 -19.63 13.32 1.60
N VAL A 212 -20.37 12.41 2.24
CA VAL A 212 -20.51 11.03 1.77
C VAL A 212 -21.51 10.93 0.61
N ALA A 213 -22.66 11.62 0.67
CA ALA A 213 -23.62 11.65 -0.44
C ALA A 213 -23.00 12.23 -1.72
N ASN A 214 -22.22 13.32 -1.60
CA ASN A 214 -21.56 13.94 -2.74
C ASN A 214 -20.30 13.18 -3.21
N ARG A 215 -19.74 12.23 -2.43
CA ARG A 215 -18.54 11.46 -2.79
C ARG A 215 -18.77 10.56 -4.00
N GLY A 216 -19.94 9.94 -4.09
CA GLY A 216 -20.35 9.12 -5.24
C GLY A 216 -20.53 9.97 -6.50
N GLU A 217 -21.36 11.01 -6.42
CA GLU A 217 -21.68 11.86 -7.58
C GLU A 217 -20.45 12.60 -8.12
N ARG A 218 -19.58 13.15 -7.26
CA ARG A 218 -18.32 13.79 -7.68
C ARG A 218 -17.34 12.81 -8.34
N THR A 219 -17.32 11.55 -7.90
CA THR A 219 -16.51 10.50 -8.55
C THR A 219 -17.06 10.18 -9.94
N ILE A 220 -18.39 10.09 -10.09
CA ILE A 220 -19.05 9.89 -11.38
C ILE A 220 -18.80 11.09 -12.31
N GLU A 221 -18.87 12.32 -11.83
CA GLU A 221 -18.57 13.53 -12.61
C GLU A 221 -17.13 13.53 -13.16
N VAL A 222 -16.15 13.18 -12.32
CA VAL A 222 -14.74 13.04 -12.75
C VAL A 222 -14.60 11.94 -13.80
N ILE A 223 -15.28 10.79 -13.62
CA ILE A 223 -15.30 9.71 -14.60
C ILE A 223 -15.94 10.18 -15.92
N GLU A 224 -17.08 10.87 -15.90
CA GLU A 224 -17.73 11.43 -17.09
C GLU A 224 -16.81 12.42 -17.82
N ASN A 225 -16.10 13.28 -17.09
CA ASN A 225 -15.17 14.24 -17.67
C ASN A 225 -13.96 13.57 -18.32
N ILE A 226 -13.35 12.57 -17.66
CA ILE A 226 -12.31 11.72 -18.25
C ILE A 226 -12.85 10.98 -19.49
N MET A 227 -14.06 10.44 -19.41
CA MET A 227 -14.68 9.69 -20.51
C MET A 227 -15.02 10.57 -21.71
N ARG A 228 -15.37 11.85 -21.52
CA ARG A 228 -15.71 12.81 -22.59
C ARG A 228 -14.49 13.57 -23.15
N ARG A 229 -13.49 13.88 -22.33
CA ARG A 229 -12.39 14.83 -22.67
C ARG A 229 -10.99 14.39 -22.21
N GLY A 230 -10.85 13.21 -21.62
CA GLY A 230 -9.58 12.71 -21.11
C GLY A 230 -8.57 12.37 -22.20
N SER A 231 -7.40 12.99 -22.13
CA SER A 231 -6.21 12.61 -22.89
C SER A 231 -5.23 11.90 -21.95
N PHE A 232 -4.77 10.71 -22.34
CA PHE A 232 -3.85 9.88 -21.57
C PHE A 232 -2.43 10.24 -21.94
N HIS A 233 -1.59 10.49 -20.96
CA HIS A 233 -0.18 10.82 -21.11
C HIS A 233 0.66 9.71 -20.50
N PHE A 234 1.46 9.05 -21.32
CA PHE A 234 2.35 7.96 -20.95
C PHE A 234 3.78 8.50 -20.90
N LEU A 235 4.39 8.46 -19.72
CA LEU A 235 5.75 8.95 -19.50
C LEU A 235 6.60 7.84 -18.88
N MET A 236 7.70 7.49 -19.54
CA MET A 236 8.60 6.43 -19.11
C MET A 236 9.90 7.04 -18.57
N THR A 237 9.95 7.31 -17.27
CA THR A 237 11.16 7.78 -16.55
C THR A 237 11.75 6.63 -15.73
N LEU A 238 12.08 6.83 -14.44
CA LEU A 238 12.51 5.74 -13.55
C LEU A 238 11.33 4.87 -13.12
N GLU A 239 10.16 5.50 -12.93
CA GLU A 239 8.93 4.85 -12.48
C GLU A 239 7.90 4.73 -13.62
N ARG A 240 6.84 3.94 -13.37
CA ARG A 240 5.76 3.70 -14.32
C ARG A 240 4.70 4.81 -14.20
N GLU A 241 4.89 5.94 -14.89
CA GLU A 241 3.90 7.04 -14.88
C GLU A 241 2.92 6.93 -16.05
N VAL A 242 1.63 6.80 -15.73
CA VAL A 242 0.53 7.19 -16.63
C VAL A 242 -0.28 8.26 -15.92
N SER A 243 -0.72 9.27 -16.66
CA SER A 243 -1.62 10.28 -16.15
C SER A 243 -2.72 10.61 -17.16
N VAL A 244 -3.84 11.12 -16.67
CA VAL A 244 -4.92 11.64 -17.53
C VAL A 244 -5.06 13.12 -17.28
N LYS A 245 -5.18 13.88 -18.37
CA LYS A 245 -5.45 15.31 -18.37
C LYS A 245 -6.76 15.60 -19.08
N TYR A 246 -7.55 16.52 -18.54
CA TYR A 246 -8.68 17.13 -19.25
C TYR A 246 -8.84 18.61 -18.86
N GLU A 247 -9.43 19.40 -19.75
CA GLU A 247 -9.71 20.82 -19.50
C GLU A 247 -11.22 21.05 -19.29
N GLN A 248 -11.55 21.75 -18.21
CA GLN A 248 -12.89 22.19 -17.87
C GLN A 248 -12.84 23.68 -17.50
N GLU A 249 -13.55 24.52 -18.27
CA GLU A 249 -13.76 25.94 -17.96
C GLU A 249 -12.46 26.75 -17.70
N LYS A 250 -11.40 26.49 -18.49
CA LYS A 250 -10.04 27.04 -18.35
C LYS A 250 -9.24 26.56 -17.13
N LYS A 251 -9.62 25.43 -16.53
CA LYS A 251 -8.87 24.75 -15.48
C LYS A 251 -8.44 23.37 -15.98
N GLU A 252 -7.14 23.11 -16.02
CA GLU A 252 -6.58 21.80 -16.31
C GLU A 252 -6.69 20.91 -15.05
N SER A 253 -7.20 19.69 -15.21
CA SER A 253 -7.20 18.66 -14.17
C SER A 253 -6.28 17.52 -14.61
N LYS A 254 -5.24 17.22 -13.82
CA LYS A 254 -4.34 16.06 -14.00
C LYS A 254 -4.64 15.02 -12.91
N HIS A 255 -4.78 13.75 -13.31
CA HIS A 255 -4.86 12.58 -12.42
C HIS A 255 -3.65 11.67 -12.68
N SER A 256 -2.99 11.21 -11.62
CA SER A 256 -1.82 10.30 -11.63
C SER A 256 -2.20 8.81 -11.72
N ASP A 257 -1.24 7.89 -11.88
CA ASP A 257 -1.48 6.44 -11.89
C ASP A 257 -2.16 5.97 -10.58
N ALA A 258 -1.77 6.55 -9.44
CA ALA A 258 -2.41 6.33 -8.14
C ALA A 258 -3.88 6.80 -8.12
N ASP A 259 -4.15 8.02 -8.61
CA ASP A 259 -5.53 8.54 -8.72
C ASP A 259 -6.39 7.69 -9.65
N LEU A 260 -5.83 7.21 -10.77
CA LEU A 260 -6.53 6.34 -11.72
C LEU A 260 -6.81 4.95 -11.12
N SER A 261 -5.92 4.43 -10.27
CA SER A 261 -6.11 3.18 -9.53
C SER A 261 -7.21 3.31 -8.46
N ASP A 262 -7.24 4.42 -7.72
CA ASP A 262 -8.31 4.76 -6.77
C ASP A 262 -9.65 4.97 -7.49
N LEU A 263 -9.71 5.78 -8.55
CA LEU A 263 -10.92 5.98 -9.35
C LEU A 263 -11.45 4.68 -9.95
N ARG A 264 -10.56 3.79 -10.44
CA ARG A 264 -10.94 2.45 -10.93
C ARG A 264 -11.54 1.58 -9.81
N SER A 265 -10.94 1.62 -8.62
CA SER A 265 -11.41 0.85 -7.46
C SER A 265 -12.77 1.36 -6.97
N ARG A 266 -12.95 2.68 -6.91
CA ARG A 266 -14.24 3.33 -6.59
C ARG A 266 -15.31 3.05 -7.64
N ALA A 267 -14.97 3.05 -8.93
CA ALA A 267 -15.90 2.69 -9.99
C ALA A 267 -16.43 1.25 -9.82
N LEU A 268 -15.56 0.29 -9.49
CA LEU A 268 -15.96 -1.09 -9.19
C LEU A 268 -16.85 -1.21 -7.95
N LEU A 269 -16.56 -0.45 -6.88
CA LEU A 269 -17.42 -0.41 -5.69
C LEU A 269 -18.81 0.16 -6.01
N LEU A 270 -18.88 1.28 -6.73
CA LEU A 270 -20.14 1.89 -7.16
C LEU A 270 -20.97 0.90 -7.99
N MET A 271 -20.36 0.21 -8.96
CA MET A 271 -21.01 -0.83 -9.77
C MET A 271 -21.61 -1.97 -8.94
N ASN A 272 -21.00 -2.34 -7.81
CA ASN A 272 -21.49 -3.38 -6.91
C ASN A 272 -22.61 -2.89 -5.97
N THR A 273 -22.60 -1.60 -5.59
CA THR A 273 -23.64 -1.02 -4.73
C THR A 273 -24.98 -0.78 -5.46
N GLU A 274 -24.97 -0.56 -6.78
CA GLU A 274 -26.19 -0.27 -7.55
C GLU A 274 -27.05 -1.51 -7.86
N ASP A 275 -26.57 -2.73 -7.61
CA ASP A 275 -27.24 -4.00 -7.99
C ASP A 275 -28.56 -4.32 -7.26
N ARG A 276 -28.99 -3.48 -6.31
CA ARG A 276 -30.15 -3.78 -5.43
C ARG A 276 -31.50 -3.18 -5.88
N GLU A 277 -31.55 -2.32 -6.91
CA GLU A 277 -32.81 -1.69 -7.35
C GLU A 277 -32.90 -1.44 -8.87
N SER A 278 -33.99 -1.92 -9.49
CA SER A 278 -34.20 -1.95 -10.94
C SER A 278 -34.67 -0.60 -11.54
N ASN A 279 -33.76 0.37 -11.69
CA ASN A 279 -34.04 1.66 -12.33
C ASN A 279 -33.27 1.84 -13.66
N ARG A 280 -33.98 2.20 -14.75
CA ARG A 280 -33.39 2.37 -16.10
C ARG A 280 -32.21 3.35 -16.14
N THR A 281 -32.29 4.44 -15.39
CA THR A 281 -31.24 5.47 -15.33
C THR A 281 -29.95 4.97 -14.65
N ARG A 282 -30.05 4.03 -13.69
CA ARG A 282 -28.87 3.39 -13.07
C ARG A 282 -28.20 2.38 -14.01
N SER A 283 -28.99 1.65 -14.80
CA SER A 283 -28.45 0.73 -15.83
C SER A 283 -27.49 1.43 -16.81
N LEU A 284 -27.80 2.66 -17.23
CA LEU A 284 -26.95 3.43 -18.13
C LEU A 284 -25.63 3.85 -17.46
N ARG A 285 -25.68 4.31 -16.20
CA ARG A 285 -24.47 4.64 -15.42
C ARG A 285 -23.56 3.43 -15.24
N ARG A 286 -24.13 2.25 -14.97
CA ARG A 286 -23.36 1.00 -14.84
C ARG A 286 -22.57 0.68 -16.10
N GLU A 287 -23.17 0.85 -17.28
CA GLU A 287 -22.45 0.67 -18.55
C GLU A 287 -21.32 1.68 -18.74
N GLU A 288 -21.51 2.94 -18.33
CA GLU A 288 -20.47 3.97 -18.43
C GLU A 288 -19.30 3.71 -17.48
N LEU A 289 -19.57 3.27 -16.25
CA LEU A 289 -18.56 2.82 -15.29
C LEU A 289 -17.80 1.59 -15.82
N GLU A 290 -18.49 0.60 -16.40
CA GLU A 290 -17.84 -0.58 -16.98
C GLU A 290 -16.96 -0.20 -18.19
N LYS A 291 -17.42 0.72 -19.04
CA LYS A 291 -16.63 1.27 -20.16
C LYS A 291 -15.38 1.99 -19.64
N PHE A 292 -15.50 2.80 -18.59
CA PHE A 292 -14.38 3.48 -17.93
C PHE A 292 -13.33 2.49 -17.38
N VAL A 293 -13.74 1.48 -16.61
CA VAL A 293 -12.81 0.46 -16.08
C VAL A 293 -12.06 -0.25 -17.22
N LYS A 294 -12.75 -0.61 -18.30
CA LYS A 294 -12.14 -1.22 -19.51
C LYS A 294 -11.14 -0.29 -20.23
N ILE A 295 -11.25 1.02 -20.06
CA ILE A 295 -10.31 2.01 -20.63
C ILE A 295 -9.07 2.15 -19.74
N ILE A 296 -9.25 2.27 -18.41
CA ILE A 296 -8.11 2.31 -17.47
C ILE A 296 -7.29 1.01 -17.55
N ASP A 297 -7.95 -0.16 -17.65
CA ASP A 297 -7.28 -1.45 -17.86
C ASP A 297 -6.50 -1.52 -19.18
N LYS A 298 -6.92 -0.79 -20.23
CA LYS A 298 -6.15 -0.67 -21.49
C LYS A 298 -4.96 0.25 -21.33
N ALA A 299 -5.12 1.40 -20.68
CA ALA A 299 -4.02 2.32 -20.39
C ALA A 299 -2.93 1.62 -19.56
N PHE A 300 -3.29 0.92 -18.49
CA PHE A 300 -2.35 0.13 -17.69
C PHE A 300 -1.64 -0.98 -18.50
N LYS A 301 -2.30 -1.58 -19.49
CA LYS A 301 -1.66 -2.54 -20.42
C LYS A 301 -0.71 -1.86 -21.40
N VAL A 302 -1.01 -0.65 -21.88
CA VAL A 302 -0.09 0.17 -22.67
C VAL A 302 1.17 0.47 -21.87
N THR A 303 1.05 0.99 -20.64
CA THR A 303 2.21 1.30 -19.80
C THR A 303 3.05 0.06 -19.46
N HIS A 304 2.41 -1.12 -19.34
CA HIS A 304 3.12 -2.39 -19.19
C HIS A 304 3.95 -2.75 -20.43
N ILE A 305 3.40 -2.62 -21.65
CA ILE A 305 4.15 -2.89 -22.89
C ILE A 305 5.30 -1.90 -23.05
N CYS A 306 5.11 -0.61 -22.75
CA CYS A 306 6.21 0.37 -22.76
C CYS A 306 7.31 0.00 -21.75
N MET A 307 6.96 -0.55 -20.60
CA MET A 307 7.93 -1.07 -19.62
C MET A 307 8.67 -2.30 -20.15
N GLN A 308 7.98 -3.23 -20.83
CA GLN A 308 8.61 -4.39 -21.48
C GLN A 308 9.58 -3.96 -22.60
N LEU A 309 9.22 -2.95 -23.42
CA LEU A 309 10.09 -2.35 -24.43
C LEU A 309 11.34 -1.70 -23.82
N LYS A 310 11.19 -0.97 -22.71
CA LYS A 310 12.32 -0.41 -21.95
C LYS A 310 13.22 -1.51 -21.34
N GLN A 311 12.63 -2.55 -20.77
CA GLN A 311 13.37 -3.70 -20.21
C GLN A 311 14.12 -4.48 -21.30
N ALA A 312 13.53 -4.63 -22.48
CA ALA A 312 14.18 -5.14 -23.69
C ALA A 312 15.19 -4.15 -24.32
N GLY A 313 15.45 -3.00 -23.68
CA GLY A 313 16.43 -2.00 -24.11
C GLY A 313 16.16 -1.37 -25.47
N HIS A 314 14.89 -1.20 -25.85
CA HIS A 314 14.53 -0.48 -27.07
C HIS A 314 14.94 0.99 -26.97
N PHE A 315 15.67 1.51 -27.98
CA PHE A 315 16.30 2.83 -27.95
C PHE A 315 15.34 3.97 -27.57
N ASP A 316 14.20 4.06 -28.25
CA ASP A 316 13.20 5.11 -28.02
C ASP A 316 12.55 5.07 -26.62
N PHE A 317 12.62 3.94 -25.90
CA PHE A 317 11.97 3.73 -24.60
C PHE A 317 12.84 4.08 -23.38
N ALA A 318 14.05 4.61 -23.59
CA ALA A 318 14.84 5.22 -22.51
C ALA A 318 14.25 6.56 -22.03
N LYS A 319 13.56 7.30 -22.90
CA LYS A 319 12.85 8.56 -22.59
C LYS A 319 11.59 8.67 -23.45
N TYR A 320 10.69 7.71 -23.30
CA TYR A 320 9.43 7.68 -24.05
C TYR A 320 8.37 8.57 -23.42
N GLU A 321 7.77 9.43 -24.22
CA GLU A 321 6.67 10.33 -23.88
C GLU A 321 5.68 10.32 -25.04
N GLU A 322 4.44 9.86 -24.81
CA GLU A 322 3.39 9.90 -25.83
C GLU A 322 2.03 10.25 -25.20
N THR A 323 1.27 11.11 -25.88
CA THR A 323 -0.08 11.52 -25.46
C THR A 323 -1.11 10.97 -26.43
N CYS A 324 -2.15 10.32 -25.90
CA CYS A 324 -3.11 9.53 -26.67
C CYS A 324 -4.53 9.71 -26.14
N ASN A 325 -5.50 9.91 -27.03
CA ASN A 325 -6.91 9.98 -26.66
C ASN A 325 -7.49 8.58 -26.45
N ARG A 326 -8.53 8.48 -25.61
CA ARG A 326 -9.28 7.25 -25.26
C ARG A 326 -9.47 6.27 -26.43
N ASP A 327 -9.92 6.77 -27.59
CA ASP A 327 -10.29 5.94 -28.73
C ASP A 327 -9.07 5.32 -29.42
N ASN A 328 -7.96 6.07 -29.47
CA ASN A 328 -6.70 5.64 -30.07
C ASN A 328 -5.89 4.69 -29.16
N LEU A 329 -6.26 4.53 -27.87
CA LEU A 329 -5.57 3.62 -26.94
C LEU A 329 -5.53 2.17 -27.44
N LYS A 330 -6.53 1.73 -28.20
CA LYS A 330 -6.55 0.38 -28.77
C LYS A 330 -5.44 0.22 -29.83
N ASP A 331 -5.30 1.21 -30.69
CA ASP A 331 -4.39 1.18 -31.83
C ASP A 331 -2.95 1.46 -31.37
N LEU A 332 -2.77 2.35 -30.38
CA LEU A 332 -1.52 2.53 -29.63
C LEU A 332 -1.05 1.20 -29.02
N LYS A 333 -1.94 0.48 -28.32
CA LYS A 333 -1.60 -0.82 -27.73
C LYS A 333 -1.19 -1.85 -28.78
N LEU A 334 -1.89 -1.91 -29.92
CA LEU A 334 -1.54 -2.83 -31.01
C LEU A 334 -0.18 -2.46 -31.64
N ARG A 335 0.05 -1.18 -31.94
CA ARG A 335 1.31 -0.69 -32.49
C ARG A 335 2.51 -0.97 -31.58
N LEU A 336 2.36 -0.73 -30.27
CA LEU A 336 3.43 -1.00 -29.30
C LEU A 336 3.71 -2.49 -29.12
N GLN A 337 2.67 -3.34 -29.18
CA GLN A 337 2.82 -4.80 -29.14
C GLN A 337 3.58 -5.31 -30.37
N GLU A 338 3.19 -4.84 -31.56
CA GLU A 338 3.87 -5.18 -32.81
C GLU A 338 5.33 -4.68 -32.81
N GLN A 339 5.57 -3.45 -32.35
CA GLN A 339 6.91 -2.89 -32.19
C GLN A 339 7.78 -3.71 -31.22
N TYR A 340 7.21 -4.23 -30.13
CA TYR A 340 7.90 -5.14 -29.22
C TYR A 340 8.26 -6.47 -29.87
N GLU A 341 7.32 -7.09 -30.60
CA GLU A 341 7.57 -8.36 -31.30
C GLU A 341 8.61 -8.21 -32.42
N GLN A 342 8.53 -7.15 -33.22
CA GLN A 342 9.53 -6.81 -34.24
C GLN A 342 10.91 -6.52 -33.63
N TRP A 343 10.96 -5.81 -32.49
CA TRP A 343 12.21 -5.52 -31.77
C TRP A 343 12.88 -6.79 -31.27
N ILE A 344 12.15 -7.68 -30.59
CA ILE A 344 12.69 -8.95 -30.09
C ILE A 344 13.16 -9.85 -31.25
N ALA A 345 12.39 -9.97 -32.33
CA ALA A 345 12.79 -10.75 -33.51
C ALA A 345 14.07 -10.20 -34.17
N SER A 346 14.18 -8.88 -34.32
CA SER A 346 15.37 -8.21 -34.87
C SER A 346 16.59 -8.40 -33.97
N LEU A 347 16.38 -8.27 -32.65
CA LEU A 347 17.39 -8.51 -31.62
C LEU A 347 17.93 -9.94 -31.66
N GLU A 348 17.05 -10.95 -31.78
CA GLU A 348 17.47 -12.35 -31.89
C GLU A 348 18.33 -12.58 -33.14
N ILE A 349 17.97 -12.00 -34.28
CA ILE A 349 18.77 -12.07 -35.51
C ILE A 349 20.15 -11.42 -35.28
N CYS A 350 20.20 -10.25 -34.65
CA CYS A 350 21.47 -9.60 -34.30
C CYS A 350 22.32 -10.44 -33.33
N ARG A 351 21.73 -11.00 -32.27
CA ARG A 351 22.43 -11.88 -31.31
C ARG A 351 22.86 -13.21 -31.93
N ARG A 352 22.20 -13.68 -33.01
CA ARG A 352 22.63 -14.80 -33.85
C ARG A 352 23.83 -14.45 -34.73
N ASN A 353 23.83 -13.28 -35.36
CA ASN A 353 24.87 -12.86 -36.31
C ASN A 353 26.12 -12.26 -35.65
N TYR A 354 26.00 -11.67 -34.45
CA TYR A 354 27.09 -10.96 -33.77
C TYR A 354 27.39 -11.57 -32.39
N TYR A 355 28.47 -12.34 -32.29
CA TYR A 355 28.87 -13.06 -31.07
C TYR A 355 28.96 -12.14 -29.84
N TYR A 356 29.70 -11.03 -29.94
CA TYR A 356 29.94 -10.12 -28.82
C TYR A 356 28.69 -9.38 -28.30
N LEU A 357 27.59 -9.32 -29.08
CA LEU A 357 26.33 -8.78 -28.59
C LEU A 357 25.72 -9.64 -27.47
N ASN A 358 26.15 -10.90 -27.36
CA ASN A 358 25.72 -11.82 -26.30
C ASN A 358 26.45 -11.62 -24.96
N PHE A 359 27.33 -10.62 -24.84
CA PHE A 359 28.00 -10.27 -23.57
C PHE A 359 27.28 -9.17 -22.80
N TYR A 360 26.26 -8.54 -23.37
CA TYR A 360 25.57 -7.40 -22.78
C TYR A 360 24.07 -7.65 -22.62
N THR A 361 23.55 -7.43 -21.42
CA THR A 361 22.12 -7.12 -21.24
C THR A 361 21.82 -5.79 -21.91
N LEU A 362 20.66 -5.64 -22.54
CA LEU A 362 20.37 -4.44 -23.35
C LEU A 362 20.19 -3.18 -22.53
N THR A 363 19.81 -3.28 -21.26
CA THR A 363 19.84 -2.15 -20.31
C THR A 363 21.26 -1.60 -20.14
N ASN A 364 22.28 -2.47 -20.09
CA ASN A 364 23.68 -2.05 -20.00
C ASN A 364 24.19 -1.49 -21.34
N PHE A 365 23.72 -2.01 -22.48
CA PHE A 365 24.01 -1.43 -23.80
C PHE A 365 23.36 -0.05 -24.00
N MET A 366 22.14 0.15 -23.48
CA MET A 366 21.46 1.44 -23.44
C MET A 366 22.20 2.45 -22.55
N ASN A 367 22.60 2.03 -21.34
CA ASN A 367 23.44 2.86 -20.47
C ASN A 367 24.77 3.21 -21.15
N TYR A 368 25.43 2.25 -21.81
CA TYR A 368 26.66 2.47 -22.58
C TYR A 368 26.46 3.49 -23.72
N THR A 369 25.42 3.35 -24.54
CA THR A 369 25.16 4.26 -25.67
C THR A 369 24.67 5.66 -25.26
N LEU A 370 24.04 5.80 -24.09
CA LEU A 370 23.84 7.12 -23.45
C LEU A 370 25.15 7.69 -22.87
N LEU A 371 26.02 6.86 -22.32
CA LEU A 371 27.30 7.27 -21.73
C LEU A 371 28.37 7.62 -22.77
N GLU A 372 28.43 6.96 -23.93
CA GLU A 372 29.34 7.34 -25.03
C GLU A 372 29.11 8.77 -25.54
N LYS A 373 27.87 9.28 -25.46
CA LYS A 373 27.56 10.69 -25.77
C LYS A 373 28.12 11.67 -24.72
N ASN A 374 28.42 11.19 -23.51
CA ASN A 374 29.00 11.96 -22.42
C ASN A 374 30.46 11.53 -22.20
N MET A 375 31.32 11.89 -23.15
CA MET A 375 32.76 11.59 -23.23
C MET A 375 33.49 11.56 -21.86
N GLY A 376 33.66 10.35 -21.31
CA GLY A 376 34.42 10.10 -20.10
C GLY A 376 34.65 8.61 -19.86
N ASN A 377 35.84 8.24 -19.38
CA ASN A 377 36.14 6.87 -18.90
C ASN A 377 35.41 6.62 -17.57
N ASN A 378 34.10 6.36 -17.64
CA ASN A 378 33.30 5.96 -16.49
C ASN A 378 33.67 4.52 -16.07
N GLU A 379 33.83 4.26 -14.76
CA GLU A 379 34.16 2.92 -14.25
C GLU A 379 33.11 1.87 -14.65
N ALA A 380 31.84 2.26 -14.78
CA ALA A 380 30.79 1.38 -15.31
C ALA A 380 31.10 0.90 -16.75
N THR A 381 31.61 1.79 -17.61
CA THR A 381 32.02 1.45 -18.98
C THR A 381 33.25 0.54 -18.97
N VAL A 382 34.24 0.83 -18.13
CA VAL A 382 35.43 -0.03 -17.97
C VAL A 382 35.06 -1.41 -17.44
N ALA A 383 34.10 -1.51 -16.51
CA ALA A 383 33.60 -2.77 -15.99
C ALA A 383 32.90 -3.60 -17.08
N ILE A 384 32.03 -2.99 -17.87
CA ILE A 384 31.35 -3.62 -19.02
C ILE A 384 32.37 -4.17 -20.04
N LEU A 385 33.48 -3.45 -20.27
CA LEU A 385 34.54 -3.90 -21.19
C LEU A 385 35.38 -5.04 -20.60
N ARG A 386 35.71 -4.97 -19.30
CA ARG A 386 36.44 -6.03 -18.57
C ARG A 386 35.66 -7.34 -18.44
N PHE A 387 34.34 -7.31 -18.59
CA PHE A 387 33.53 -8.51 -18.72
C PHE A 387 33.81 -9.29 -20.02
N ILE A 388 34.24 -8.61 -21.09
CA ILE A 388 34.68 -9.25 -22.35
C ILE A 388 36.16 -9.60 -22.27
N ASP A 389 37.01 -8.63 -21.96
CA ASP A 389 38.47 -8.81 -21.83
C ASP A 389 38.96 -8.16 -20.53
N PRO A 390 39.30 -8.97 -19.50
CA PRO A 390 39.81 -8.50 -18.21
C PRO A 390 41.02 -7.55 -18.30
N LEU A 391 41.80 -7.61 -19.38
CA LEU A 391 42.98 -6.77 -19.59
C LEU A 391 42.64 -5.34 -20.10
N THR A 392 41.36 -5.03 -20.33
CA THR A 392 40.95 -3.72 -20.85
C THR A 392 41.14 -2.59 -19.83
N GLU A 393 41.92 -1.58 -20.23
CA GLU A 393 42.14 -0.33 -19.48
C GLU A 393 41.47 0.91 -20.11
N ASN A 394 41.23 0.90 -21.43
CA ASN A 394 40.68 2.05 -22.17
C ASN A 394 40.10 1.61 -23.52
N LEU A 395 39.06 2.32 -24.01
CA LEU A 395 38.37 2.10 -25.28
C LEU A 395 39.30 2.06 -26.51
N THR A 396 40.41 2.81 -26.49
CA THR A 396 41.35 2.89 -27.62
C THR A 396 42.09 1.59 -27.90
N LYS A 397 42.43 0.79 -26.87
CA LYS A 397 43.17 -0.48 -27.03
C LYS A 397 42.34 -1.57 -27.70
N ILE A 398 41.01 -1.51 -27.61
CA ILE A 398 40.08 -2.52 -28.17
C ILE A 398 40.25 -2.66 -29.68
N ARG A 399 40.64 -1.60 -30.40
CA ARG A 399 40.83 -1.67 -31.87
C ARG A 399 42.15 -2.33 -32.30
N GLU A 400 43.16 -2.40 -31.44
CA GLU A 400 44.48 -2.96 -31.78
C GLU A 400 44.68 -4.40 -31.30
N ILE A 401 44.00 -4.83 -30.23
CA ILE A 401 44.23 -6.13 -29.58
C ILE A 401 43.71 -7.34 -30.39
N TYR A 402 42.82 -7.17 -31.38
CA TYR A 402 42.21 -8.26 -32.16
C TYR A 402 43.13 -9.02 -33.16
N ARG A 403 44.44 -9.16 -32.87
CA ARG A 403 45.34 -10.03 -33.64
C ARG A 403 46.19 -11.01 -32.83
N THR A 404 46.18 -10.93 -31.49
CA THR A 404 46.83 -11.91 -30.59
C THR A 404 46.40 -11.64 -29.15
N PHE A 405 46.27 -12.67 -28.30
CA PHE A 405 46.75 -12.77 -26.89
C PHE A 405 45.96 -13.85 -26.07
N PRO A 406 46.55 -14.49 -25.03
CA PRO A 406 45.94 -15.58 -24.24
C PRO A 406 45.28 -15.13 -22.91
N LEU A 407 44.58 -16.07 -22.24
CA LEU A 407 43.63 -15.85 -21.11
C LEU A 407 44.22 -16.05 -19.69
N PHE A 408 43.62 -15.40 -18.66
CA PHE A 408 43.85 -15.67 -17.22
C PHE A 408 42.61 -15.44 -16.27
N GLN A 409 42.04 -16.54 -15.73
CA GLN A 409 41.74 -16.98 -14.31
C GLN A 409 41.29 -16.01 -13.15
N SER A 410 40.55 -16.37 -12.04
CA SER A 410 39.31 -17.16 -11.71
C SER A 410 39.13 -17.41 -10.15
N VAL A 411 38.34 -18.44 -9.66
CA VAL A 411 38.31 -19.19 -8.34
C VAL A 411 37.06 -20.13 -8.24
N ILE A 412 36.91 -20.87 -7.13
CA ILE A 412 36.76 -22.34 -6.92
C ILE A 412 35.50 -22.70 -6.10
N THR A 413 34.70 -23.72 -6.47
CA THR A 413 34.94 -25.07 -5.93
C THR A 413 34.62 -26.24 -6.87
N ARG A 414 33.37 -26.43 -7.33
CA ARG A 414 33.01 -27.65 -8.11
C ARG A 414 33.43 -27.58 -9.57
N MET A 415 33.24 -26.42 -10.20
CA MET A 415 33.64 -26.09 -11.57
C MET A 415 35.15 -26.29 -11.82
N PHE A 416 35.95 -26.49 -10.76
CA PHE A 416 37.40 -26.51 -10.79
C PHE A 416 38.00 -27.88 -10.99
N LEU A 417 37.37 -28.94 -10.47
CA LEU A 417 37.79 -30.28 -10.85
C LEU A 417 37.44 -30.55 -12.31
N GLU A 418 36.21 -30.31 -12.73
CA GLU A 418 35.77 -30.60 -14.10
C GLU A 418 36.50 -29.74 -15.16
N THR A 419 36.84 -28.48 -14.89
CA THR A 419 37.75 -27.73 -15.79
C THR A 419 39.19 -28.24 -15.73
N SER A 420 39.77 -28.50 -14.54
CA SER A 420 41.15 -29.00 -14.44
C SER A 420 41.36 -30.34 -15.13
N SER A 421 40.36 -31.24 -15.13
CA SER A 421 40.43 -32.54 -15.78
C SER A 421 40.10 -32.52 -17.28
N THR A 422 39.48 -31.45 -17.78
CA THR A 422 38.92 -31.42 -19.16
C THR A 422 39.57 -30.35 -20.04
N THR A 423 39.99 -29.20 -19.49
CA THR A 423 40.50 -28.04 -20.23
C THR A 423 41.79 -27.46 -19.66
N GLY A 424 42.05 -27.63 -18.36
CA GLY A 424 43.16 -26.98 -17.65
C GLY A 424 43.02 -25.46 -17.51
N ILE A 425 41.87 -24.88 -17.90
CA ILE A 425 41.62 -23.44 -17.89
C ILE A 425 40.42 -23.11 -17.00
N PHE A 426 40.68 -22.13 -16.16
CA PHE A 426 39.87 -21.58 -15.08
C PHE A 426 38.95 -20.44 -15.62
N PRO A 427 37.69 -20.33 -15.19
CA PRO A 427 36.67 -19.55 -15.91
C PRO A 427 36.74 -18.03 -15.71
N GLN A 428 36.34 -17.31 -16.76
CA GLN A 428 36.12 -15.85 -16.78
C GLN A 428 34.67 -15.48 -16.42
N ALA A 429 34.44 -14.21 -16.05
CA ALA A 429 33.14 -13.69 -15.65
C ALA A 429 31.99 -13.99 -16.64
N HIS A 430 32.24 -13.89 -17.94
CA HIS A 430 31.22 -14.17 -18.97
C HIS A 430 30.91 -15.66 -19.16
N GLN A 431 31.70 -16.56 -18.58
CA GLN A 431 31.50 -18.01 -18.67
C GLN A 431 30.64 -18.57 -17.52
N VAL A 432 30.44 -17.80 -16.44
CA VAL A 432 29.71 -18.25 -15.25
C VAL A 432 28.49 -17.36 -15.03
N LEU A 433 27.32 -17.95 -14.82
CA LEU A 433 26.13 -17.27 -14.30
C LEU A 433 25.76 -17.88 -12.96
N PHE A 434 25.84 -17.08 -11.90
CA PHE A 434 25.26 -17.43 -10.61
C PHE A 434 23.82 -16.96 -10.55
N CYS A 435 22.89 -17.91 -10.54
CA CYS A 435 21.47 -17.65 -10.43
C CYS A 435 21.11 -17.14 -9.04
N ARG A 436 20.25 -16.12 -9.03
CA ARG A 436 19.58 -15.51 -7.89
C ARG A 436 18.07 -15.50 -8.16
N ARG A 437 17.29 -15.09 -7.16
CA ARG A 437 15.81 -15.01 -7.27
C ARG A 437 15.33 -13.99 -8.31
N ASP A 438 16.16 -13.00 -8.62
CA ASP A 438 15.95 -11.93 -9.59
C ASP A 438 16.63 -12.20 -10.96
N THR A 439 17.42 -13.27 -11.10
CA THR A 439 18.06 -13.61 -12.39
C THR A 439 17.02 -13.82 -13.48
N THR A 440 17.20 -13.09 -14.57
CA THR A 440 16.29 -13.07 -15.70
C THR A 440 16.60 -14.16 -16.71
N PHE A 441 15.59 -14.53 -17.50
CA PHE A 441 15.81 -15.45 -18.62
C PHE A 441 16.66 -14.84 -19.75
N ASP A 442 16.79 -13.51 -19.83
CA ASP A 442 17.69 -12.86 -20.80
C ASP A 442 19.15 -13.17 -20.47
N GLU A 443 19.55 -13.11 -19.19
CA GLU A 443 20.91 -13.44 -18.74
C GLU A 443 21.28 -14.90 -19.02
N ILE A 444 20.34 -15.82 -18.77
CA ILE A 444 20.46 -17.24 -19.11
C ILE A 444 20.62 -17.41 -20.62
N SER A 445 19.74 -16.80 -21.41
CA SER A 445 19.77 -16.86 -22.87
C SER A 445 21.08 -16.28 -23.42
N LEU A 446 21.59 -15.19 -22.84
CA LEU A 446 22.88 -14.60 -23.19
C LEU A 446 24.04 -15.58 -22.94
N LEU A 447 24.08 -16.26 -21.79
CA LEU A 447 25.11 -17.26 -21.50
C LEU A 447 25.02 -18.48 -22.45
N LEU A 448 23.82 -19.01 -22.69
CA LEU A 448 23.62 -20.12 -23.64
C LEU A 448 24.05 -19.73 -25.06
N ASN A 449 23.75 -18.49 -25.49
CA ASN A 449 24.20 -17.96 -26.77
C ASN A 449 25.74 -17.80 -26.84
N ARG A 450 26.41 -17.41 -25.74
CA ARG A 450 27.89 -17.38 -25.68
C ARG A 450 28.47 -18.80 -25.76
N CYS A 451 27.88 -19.75 -25.02
CA CYS A 451 28.27 -21.16 -25.00
C CYS A 451 28.20 -21.80 -26.40
N LEU A 452 27.05 -21.71 -27.08
CA LEU A 452 26.82 -22.33 -28.38
C LEU A 452 27.63 -21.73 -29.54
N LYS A 453 28.04 -20.46 -29.43
CA LYS A 453 28.70 -19.71 -30.51
C LYS A 453 30.17 -19.38 -30.21
N THR A 454 30.73 -19.96 -29.15
CA THR A 454 32.08 -19.61 -28.73
C THR A 454 33.11 -19.92 -29.84
N PRO A 455 33.99 -18.96 -30.20
CA PRO A 455 35.06 -19.24 -31.16
C PRO A 455 36.20 -20.06 -30.53
N ILE A 456 36.17 -20.27 -29.22
CA ILE A 456 37.19 -20.99 -28.44
C ILE A 456 36.69 -22.40 -28.15
N ALA A 457 37.17 -23.36 -28.92
CA ALA A 457 36.85 -24.78 -28.73
C ALA A 457 37.10 -25.24 -27.28
N ALA A 458 36.24 -26.11 -26.77
CA ALA A 458 36.29 -26.65 -25.40
C ALA A 458 36.22 -25.59 -24.27
N SER A 459 35.62 -24.43 -24.50
CA SER A 459 35.28 -23.51 -23.40
C SER A 459 34.11 -24.02 -22.57
N LEU A 460 34.31 -24.22 -21.27
CA LEU A 460 33.22 -24.51 -20.33
C LEU A 460 32.46 -23.24 -19.96
N TYR A 461 31.14 -23.29 -20.13
CA TYR A 461 30.20 -22.33 -19.56
C TYR A 461 29.41 -23.00 -18.44
N SER A 462 28.96 -22.25 -17.43
CA SER A 462 28.19 -22.82 -16.33
C SER A 462 27.09 -21.90 -15.82
N ILE A 463 25.97 -22.54 -15.48
CA ILE A 463 24.83 -21.94 -14.80
C ILE A 463 24.77 -22.59 -13.41
N ALA A 464 24.91 -21.81 -12.35
CA ALA A 464 25.05 -22.29 -10.98
C ALA A 464 23.98 -21.71 -10.05
N ASN A 465 23.70 -22.41 -8.95
CA ASN A 465 22.60 -22.11 -8.02
C ASN A 465 21.21 -22.12 -8.70
N ILE A 466 20.96 -23.04 -9.65
CA ILE A 466 19.69 -23.11 -10.41
C ILE A 466 18.45 -23.19 -9.49
N GLU A 467 18.60 -23.76 -8.29
CA GLU A 467 17.57 -23.79 -7.25
C GLU A 467 17.02 -22.41 -6.85
N MET A 468 17.81 -21.35 -7.04
CA MET A 468 17.43 -19.98 -6.70
C MET A 468 16.51 -19.33 -7.74
N LEU A 469 16.41 -19.89 -8.95
CA LEU A 469 15.53 -19.39 -10.00
C LEU A 469 14.05 -19.62 -9.66
N PRO A 470 13.13 -18.70 -9.99
CA PRO A 470 11.70 -18.97 -9.94
C PRO A 470 11.31 -20.16 -10.83
N LEU A 471 10.37 -21.01 -10.40
CA LEU A 471 9.95 -22.23 -11.13
C LEU A 471 9.66 -21.98 -12.62
N ARG A 472 9.01 -20.87 -12.97
CA ARG A 472 8.76 -20.48 -14.38
C ARG A 472 10.04 -20.38 -15.20
N ILE A 473 11.12 -19.83 -14.63
CA ILE A 473 12.41 -19.66 -15.29
C ILE A 473 13.15 -21.02 -15.36
N GLN A 474 13.01 -21.87 -14.34
CA GLN A 474 13.52 -23.24 -14.37
C GLN A 474 12.90 -24.05 -15.53
N PHE A 475 11.59 -23.95 -15.77
CA PHE A 475 10.93 -24.59 -16.92
C PHE A 475 11.43 -24.05 -18.27
N LEU A 476 11.62 -22.73 -18.41
CA LEU A 476 12.18 -22.14 -19.63
C LEU A 476 13.63 -22.57 -19.87
N LEU A 477 14.43 -22.70 -18.81
CA LEU A 477 15.80 -23.23 -18.88
C LEU A 477 15.81 -24.70 -19.29
N HIS A 478 14.93 -25.53 -18.72
CA HIS A 478 14.77 -26.93 -19.14
C HIS A 478 14.48 -27.02 -20.64
N ASP A 479 13.49 -26.26 -21.11
CA ASP A 479 13.06 -26.24 -22.50
C ASP A 479 14.17 -25.83 -23.47
N GLU A 480 15.01 -24.85 -23.12
CA GLU A 480 16.17 -24.49 -23.93
C GLU A 480 17.27 -25.55 -23.89
N ILE A 481 17.57 -26.15 -22.73
CA ILE A 481 18.55 -27.24 -22.63
C ILE A 481 18.15 -28.42 -23.52
N GLN A 482 16.86 -28.79 -23.54
CA GLN A 482 16.35 -29.86 -24.41
C GLN A 482 16.38 -29.50 -25.91
N ARG A 483 16.46 -28.22 -26.27
CA ARG A 483 16.62 -27.74 -27.66
C ARG A 483 18.09 -27.63 -28.10
N LEU A 484 19.06 -27.76 -27.19
CA LEU A 484 20.48 -27.70 -27.55
C LEU A 484 20.86 -28.85 -28.49
N PRO A 485 21.81 -28.65 -29.41
CA PRO A 485 22.34 -29.73 -30.22
C PRO A 485 22.94 -30.84 -29.34
N LYS A 486 22.53 -32.09 -29.55
CA LYS A 486 23.09 -33.25 -28.84
C LYS A 486 24.57 -33.49 -29.15
N GLU A 487 25.04 -32.97 -30.29
CA GLU A 487 26.43 -33.00 -30.74
C GLU A 487 26.86 -31.58 -31.09
N GLY A 488 28.01 -31.13 -30.58
CA GLY A 488 28.56 -29.80 -30.86
C GLY A 488 29.83 -29.51 -30.07
N ASN A 489 30.61 -28.52 -30.53
CA ASN A 489 31.85 -28.08 -29.87
C ASN A 489 31.57 -27.08 -28.72
N PHE A 490 30.64 -27.39 -27.83
CA PHE A 490 30.34 -26.58 -26.64
C PHE A 490 30.37 -27.43 -25.37
N LEU A 491 30.72 -26.81 -24.24
CA LEU A 491 30.66 -27.44 -22.93
C LEU A 491 29.78 -26.58 -22.02
N LEU A 492 28.72 -27.18 -21.46
CA LEU A 492 27.78 -26.54 -20.54
C LEU A 492 27.66 -27.41 -19.29
N CYS A 493 27.90 -26.83 -18.11
CA CYS A 493 27.65 -27.47 -16.81
C CYS A 493 26.54 -26.72 -16.05
N CYS A 494 25.56 -27.47 -15.55
CA CYS A 494 24.45 -26.95 -14.77
C CYS A 494 24.60 -27.40 -13.32
N LEU A 495 24.82 -26.46 -12.40
CA LEU A 495 25.07 -26.72 -10.99
C LEU A 495 23.86 -26.29 -10.15
N CYS A 496 23.34 -27.24 -9.39
CA CYS A 496 22.20 -27.07 -8.49
C CYS A 496 22.51 -27.72 -7.14
N ARG A 497 22.02 -27.15 -6.04
CA ARG A 497 22.12 -27.76 -4.71
C ARG A 497 21.04 -28.81 -4.51
N ASP A 498 21.46 -30.00 -4.10
CA ASP A 498 20.57 -31.11 -3.76
C ASP A 498 19.80 -30.77 -2.48
N HIS A 499 18.51 -30.46 -2.62
CA HIS A 499 17.56 -30.21 -1.54
C HIS A 499 16.25 -30.95 -1.84
N GLU A 500 15.65 -31.57 -0.82
CA GLU A 500 14.44 -32.37 -0.97
C GLU A 500 13.29 -31.56 -1.62
N GLY A 501 12.70 -32.11 -2.69
CA GLY A 501 11.51 -31.55 -3.34
C GLY A 501 11.74 -30.69 -4.60
N GLN A 502 12.96 -30.63 -5.15
CA GLN A 502 13.22 -29.86 -6.38
C GLN A 502 12.91 -30.62 -7.68
N SER A 503 11.80 -30.26 -8.32
CA SER A 503 11.34 -30.84 -9.60
C SER A 503 12.28 -30.67 -10.80
N PHE A 504 13.32 -29.82 -10.72
CA PHE A 504 14.25 -29.57 -11.82
C PHE A 504 15.28 -30.70 -11.98
N LEU A 505 15.82 -31.24 -10.88
CA LEU A 505 16.82 -32.31 -10.94
C LEU A 505 16.23 -33.62 -11.48
N ASP A 506 14.98 -33.93 -11.11
CA ASP A 506 14.25 -35.11 -11.59
C ASP A 506 14.12 -35.15 -13.12
N GLN A 507 13.99 -33.98 -13.76
CA GLN A 507 13.87 -33.84 -15.22
C GLN A 507 15.17 -34.15 -15.99
N PHE A 508 16.31 -34.18 -15.29
CA PHE A 508 17.64 -34.41 -15.87
C PHE A 508 18.34 -35.66 -15.31
N SER A 509 17.60 -36.57 -14.67
CA SER A 509 18.11 -37.80 -14.03
C SER A 509 19.19 -38.54 -14.82
N ASP A 510 18.99 -38.72 -16.13
CA ASP A 510 19.91 -39.41 -17.04
C ASP A 510 21.24 -38.67 -17.31
N MET A 511 21.31 -37.38 -16.97
CA MET A 511 22.48 -36.50 -17.12
C MET A 511 23.06 -36.06 -15.76
N LEU A 512 22.52 -36.55 -14.63
CA LEU A 512 23.00 -36.20 -13.30
C LEU A 512 24.35 -36.86 -12.99
N SER A 513 25.42 -36.07 -13.03
CA SER A 513 26.64 -36.39 -12.31
C SER A 513 26.49 -35.96 -10.84
N LYS A 514 26.81 -36.86 -9.90
CA LYS A 514 27.10 -36.50 -8.49
C LYS A 514 28.61 -36.64 -8.24
N PRO A 515 29.46 -35.63 -8.56
CA PRO A 515 30.89 -35.75 -8.35
C PRO A 515 31.27 -35.91 -6.87
N ASN A 516 32.46 -36.48 -6.63
CA ASN A 516 33.00 -36.67 -5.28
C ASN A 516 33.26 -35.33 -4.57
N PRO A 517 33.10 -35.24 -3.24
CA PRO A 517 33.51 -34.07 -2.46
C PRO A 517 34.99 -33.76 -2.65
N LEU A 518 35.33 -32.47 -2.77
CA LEU A 518 36.72 -32.01 -2.76
C LEU A 518 37.29 -32.14 -1.35
N SER A 519 38.58 -32.49 -1.25
CA SER A 519 39.28 -32.35 0.04
C SER A 519 39.59 -30.88 0.30
N ASN A 520 39.37 -30.42 1.54
CA ASN A 520 39.72 -29.06 1.97
C ASN A 520 41.21 -28.75 1.76
N LEU A 521 42.07 -29.77 1.76
CA LEU A 521 43.49 -29.62 1.49
C LEU A 521 43.75 -29.21 0.03
N SER A 522 43.20 -29.96 -0.93
CA SER A 522 43.34 -29.68 -2.37
C SER A 522 42.82 -28.30 -2.75
N LEU A 523 41.72 -27.89 -2.13
CA LEU A 523 41.12 -26.57 -2.32
C LEU A 523 42.03 -25.44 -1.80
N LYS A 524 42.54 -25.55 -0.57
CA LYS A 524 43.49 -24.58 0.00
C LYS A 524 44.81 -24.52 -0.79
N THR A 525 45.35 -25.64 -1.26
CA THR A 525 46.54 -25.65 -2.12
C THR A 525 46.29 -24.86 -3.39
N CYS A 526 45.22 -25.20 -4.13
CA CYS A 526 44.87 -24.53 -5.38
C CYS A 526 44.68 -23.01 -5.21
N LEU A 527 44.10 -22.56 -4.10
CA LEU A 527 43.88 -21.14 -3.88
C LEU A 527 45.08 -20.35 -3.39
N ASN A 528 45.92 -20.94 -2.54
CA ASN A 528 47.16 -20.27 -2.16
C ASN A 528 48.10 -20.10 -3.37
N GLU A 529 48.20 -21.10 -4.26
CA GLU A 529 49.04 -21.04 -5.47
C GLU A 529 48.62 -19.98 -6.49
N ASN A 530 47.33 -19.65 -6.57
CA ASN A 530 46.78 -18.79 -7.63
C ASN A 530 46.34 -17.40 -7.14
N TRP A 531 46.16 -17.19 -5.83
CA TRP A 531 45.77 -15.90 -5.23
C TRP A 531 46.63 -15.51 -4.03
N GLU A 532 47.96 -15.69 -4.13
CA GLU A 532 48.95 -15.25 -3.13
C GLU A 532 48.79 -13.77 -2.70
N GLN A 533 48.25 -12.93 -3.58
CA GLN A 533 48.02 -11.49 -3.37
C GLN A 533 46.76 -11.19 -2.54
N VAL A 534 46.02 -12.22 -2.11
CA VAL A 534 44.84 -12.11 -1.24
C VAL A 534 45.21 -12.60 0.16
N THR A 535 45.11 -11.72 1.16
CA THR A 535 45.39 -12.01 2.57
C THR A 535 44.13 -11.86 3.42
N VAL A 536 43.77 -12.91 4.17
CA VAL A 536 42.73 -12.85 5.20
C VAL A 536 43.38 -12.50 6.54
N VAL A 537 42.88 -11.43 7.15
CA VAL A 537 43.34 -10.86 8.42
C VAL A 537 42.27 -11.06 9.47
N THR A 538 42.60 -11.83 10.51
CA THR A 538 41.67 -12.15 11.60
C THR A 538 42.41 -12.27 12.93
N SER A 539 41.68 -12.16 14.03
CA SER A 539 42.19 -12.09 15.39
C SER A 539 41.21 -12.77 16.34
N ASP A 540 41.67 -13.28 17.47
CA ASP A 540 40.77 -13.91 18.46
C ASP A 540 40.03 -12.87 19.33
N THR A 541 40.56 -11.64 19.42
CA THR A 541 39.89 -10.50 20.07
C THR A 541 39.82 -9.26 19.17
N PRO A 542 38.85 -8.35 19.35
CA PRO A 542 38.88 -7.01 18.77
C PRO A 542 40.11 -6.21 19.22
N GLY A 543 40.51 -5.19 18.44
CA GLY A 543 41.52 -4.22 18.84
C GLY A 543 42.99 -4.64 18.74
N LEU A 544 43.30 -5.81 18.16
CA LEU A 544 44.68 -6.30 17.99
C LEU A 544 45.47 -5.68 16.83
N GLY A 545 45.04 -4.53 16.30
CA GLY A 545 45.76 -3.81 15.26
C GLY A 545 45.64 -4.39 13.84
N LYS A 546 44.53 -5.08 13.51
CA LYS A 546 44.30 -5.67 12.18
C LYS A 546 44.35 -4.62 11.07
N THR A 547 43.61 -3.52 11.24
CA THR A 547 43.59 -2.40 10.29
C THR A 547 44.96 -1.71 10.19
N GLU A 548 45.65 -1.50 11.32
CA GLU A 548 47.00 -0.94 11.38
C GLU A 548 48.03 -1.83 10.68
N PHE A 549 47.90 -3.15 10.79
CA PHE A 549 48.71 -4.11 10.05
C PHE A 549 48.51 -3.96 8.54
N ILE A 550 47.27 -3.90 8.06
CA ILE A 550 46.95 -3.72 6.63
C ILE A 550 47.50 -2.39 6.11
N GLN A 551 47.37 -1.31 6.89
CA GLN A 551 47.97 -0.02 6.57
C GLN A 551 49.50 -0.09 6.50
N ARG A 552 50.14 -0.81 7.44
CA ARG A 552 51.59 -0.99 7.47
C ARG A 552 52.10 -1.79 6.26
N GLU A 553 51.47 -2.91 5.91
CA GLU A 553 51.84 -3.69 4.73
C GLU A 553 51.67 -2.87 3.44
N ALA A 554 50.59 -2.08 3.33
CA ALA A 554 50.38 -1.18 2.19
C ALA A 554 51.48 -0.11 2.09
N ILE A 555 51.88 0.51 3.21
CA ILE A 555 52.99 1.47 3.26
C ILE A 555 54.32 0.82 2.86
N LEU A 556 54.61 -0.39 3.36
CA LEU A 556 55.81 -1.16 2.99
C LEU A 556 55.83 -1.50 1.49
N ALA A 557 54.68 -1.86 0.92
CA ALA A 557 54.49 -2.07 -0.52
C ALA A 557 54.47 -0.77 -1.35
N LYS A 558 54.56 0.41 -0.71
CA LYS A 558 54.41 1.75 -1.33
C LYS A 558 53.09 1.95 -2.07
N LYS A 559 52.02 1.30 -1.60
CA LYS A 559 50.66 1.36 -2.15
C LYS A 559 49.74 2.14 -1.21
N ARG A 560 48.70 2.74 -1.77
CA ARG A 560 47.65 3.41 -0.98
C ARG A 560 46.55 2.40 -0.64
N SER A 561 46.33 2.14 0.64
CA SER A 561 45.16 1.38 1.11
C SER A 561 43.88 2.19 0.90
N LEU A 562 42.84 1.53 0.38
CA LEU A 562 41.50 2.06 0.17
C LEU A 562 40.49 1.04 0.71
N CYS A 563 39.63 1.49 1.61
CA CYS A 563 38.78 0.63 2.43
C CYS A 563 37.31 0.73 2.00
N ILE A 564 36.61 -0.41 2.00
CA ILE A 564 35.14 -0.49 1.99
C ILE A 564 34.70 -1.36 3.16
N HIS A 565 33.69 -0.90 3.89
CA HIS A 565 33.07 -1.62 4.99
C HIS A 565 31.81 -2.35 4.51
N ILE A 566 31.65 -3.61 4.89
CA ILE A 566 30.51 -4.46 4.52
C ILE A 566 29.92 -5.06 5.80
N SER A 567 28.70 -4.66 6.16
CA SER A 567 27.97 -5.18 7.33
C SER A 567 26.46 -5.06 7.16
N GLY A 568 25.71 -5.75 8.01
CA GLY A 568 24.25 -5.77 8.05
C GLY A 568 23.63 -6.55 6.88
N PRO A 569 22.44 -6.12 6.42
CA PRO A 569 21.82 -6.65 5.20
C PRO A 569 22.64 -6.34 3.95
N LEU A 570 23.07 -7.36 3.22
CA LEU A 570 23.85 -7.20 1.99
C LEU A 570 23.03 -6.56 0.87
N ASN A 571 23.33 -5.30 0.57
CA ASN A 571 22.85 -4.60 -0.61
C ASN A 571 23.96 -4.53 -1.67
N ARG A 572 23.91 -5.45 -2.64
CA ARG A 572 24.91 -5.57 -3.72
C ARG A 572 25.11 -4.26 -4.49
N ILE A 573 24.03 -3.54 -4.78
CA ILE A 573 24.09 -2.28 -5.53
C ILE A 573 24.94 -1.25 -4.77
N SER A 574 24.66 -1.04 -3.47
CA SER A 574 25.44 -0.09 -2.68
C SER A 574 26.91 -0.49 -2.49
N ILE A 575 27.22 -1.79 -2.44
CA ILE A 575 28.62 -2.27 -2.36
C ILE A 575 29.33 -2.05 -3.70
N ILE A 576 28.67 -2.32 -4.84
CA ILE A 576 29.19 -2.07 -6.20
C ILE A 576 29.44 -0.57 -6.42
N GLU A 577 28.51 0.29 -6.03
CA GLU A 577 28.66 1.75 -6.07
C GLU A 577 29.77 2.24 -5.14
N GLY A 578 29.88 1.66 -3.94
CA GLY A 578 30.99 1.89 -3.02
C GLY A 578 32.35 1.56 -3.64
N LEU A 579 32.51 0.36 -4.22
CA LEU A 579 33.73 -0.08 -4.90
C LEU A 579 34.09 0.82 -6.10
N ALA A 580 33.08 1.22 -6.89
CA ALA A 580 33.28 2.17 -7.97
C ALA A 580 33.76 3.54 -7.45
N SER A 581 33.20 4.04 -6.34
CA SER A 581 33.58 5.33 -5.77
C SER A 581 35.05 5.39 -5.29
N LEU A 582 35.61 4.26 -4.87
CA LEU A 582 37.03 4.16 -4.49
C LEU A 582 38.00 4.44 -5.64
N SER A 583 37.56 4.33 -6.90
CA SER A 583 38.38 4.60 -8.10
C SER A 583 39.70 3.81 -8.14
N LEU A 584 39.68 2.56 -7.66
CA LEU A 584 40.85 1.69 -7.48
C LEU A 584 41.73 1.58 -8.74
N ARG A 585 43.04 1.52 -8.53
CA ARG A 585 44.10 1.33 -9.54
C ARG A 585 45.09 0.26 -9.07
N SER A 586 45.98 -0.17 -9.96
CA SER A 586 47.02 -1.18 -9.70
C SER A 586 48.04 -0.81 -8.62
N TYR A 587 48.13 0.46 -8.23
CA TYR A 587 48.95 0.96 -7.11
C TYR A 587 48.17 1.12 -5.78
N ASN A 588 46.93 0.64 -5.73
CA ASN A 588 46.13 0.58 -4.52
C ASN A 588 46.13 -0.83 -3.92
N VAL A 589 45.89 -0.87 -2.61
CA VAL A 589 45.50 -2.07 -1.87
C VAL A 589 44.02 -1.93 -1.56
N LEU A 590 43.21 -2.94 -1.89
CA LEU A 590 41.82 -3.00 -1.48
C LEU A 590 41.73 -3.62 -0.09
N HIS A 591 41.20 -2.86 0.86
CA HIS A 591 40.83 -3.35 2.18
C HIS A 591 39.31 -3.59 2.23
N LEU A 592 38.91 -4.87 2.37
CA LEU A 592 37.55 -5.29 2.64
C LEU A 592 37.39 -5.48 4.14
N ASP A 593 36.72 -4.56 4.81
CA ASP A 593 36.41 -4.63 6.25
C ASP A 593 35.01 -5.25 6.42
N ILE A 594 34.97 -6.50 6.90
CA ILE A 594 33.76 -7.31 6.99
C ILE A 594 33.27 -7.33 8.45
N GLY A 595 32.17 -6.63 8.69
CA GLY A 595 31.44 -6.64 9.95
C GLY A 595 30.47 -7.82 10.08
N ASP A 596 29.55 -7.72 11.05
CA ASP A 596 28.45 -8.69 11.18
C ASP A 596 27.51 -8.62 9.97
N VAL A 597 27.21 -9.73 9.31
CA VAL A 597 26.40 -9.80 8.07
C VAL A 597 25.24 -10.79 8.20
N SER A 598 24.07 -10.39 7.71
CA SER A 598 22.84 -11.19 7.87
C SER A 598 22.78 -12.44 6.98
N ASP A 599 23.54 -12.48 5.88
CA ASP A 599 23.60 -13.62 4.96
C ASP A 599 25.06 -13.90 4.57
N PRO A 600 25.77 -14.76 5.33
CA PRO A 600 27.15 -15.15 5.00
C PRO A 600 27.28 -15.89 3.66
N VAL A 601 26.21 -16.54 3.16
CA VAL A 601 26.27 -17.34 1.92
C VAL A 601 26.27 -16.42 0.69
N GLU A 602 25.48 -15.34 0.71
CA GLU A 602 25.57 -14.31 -0.33
C GLU A 602 26.85 -13.47 -0.20
N LEU A 603 27.41 -13.29 1.00
CA LEU A 603 28.74 -12.69 1.17
C LEU A 603 29.81 -13.54 0.50
N ASP A 604 29.85 -14.84 0.77
CA ASP A 604 30.79 -15.78 0.14
C ASP A 604 30.67 -15.73 -1.39
N LEU A 605 29.44 -15.68 -1.93
CA LEU A 605 29.19 -15.56 -3.37
C LEU A 605 29.64 -14.22 -3.95
N PHE A 606 29.45 -13.11 -3.24
CA PHE A 606 29.90 -11.79 -3.67
C PHE A 606 31.44 -11.65 -3.62
N LEU A 607 32.06 -12.08 -2.51
CA LEU A 607 33.51 -12.13 -2.34
C LEU A 607 34.15 -13.06 -3.36
N PHE A 608 33.45 -14.15 -3.72
CA PHE A 608 33.76 -14.93 -4.90
C PHE A 608 33.74 -13.98 -6.11
N GLU A 609 32.61 -13.66 -6.72
CA GLU A 609 32.53 -12.86 -7.96
C GLU A 609 33.57 -11.71 -8.06
N LEU A 610 33.74 -10.93 -6.99
CA LEU A 610 34.72 -9.84 -6.88
C LEU A 610 36.19 -10.26 -6.95
N ILE A 611 36.63 -11.19 -6.10
CA ILE A 611 38.05 -11.61 -6.00
C ILE A 611 38.41 -12.55 -7.16
N VAL A 612 37.42 -13.23 -7.70
CA VAL A 612 37.54 -14.49 -8.43
C VAL A 612 37.35 -14.26 -9.91
N LEU A 613 36.14 -13.86 -10.29
CA LEU A 613 35.80 -13.49 -11.65
C LEU A 613 36.32 -12.08 -11.98
N ARG A 614 36.92 -11.40 -10.98
CA ARG A 614 37.34 -9.99 -11.02
C ARG A 614 36.19 -9.06 -11.41
N TYR A 615 34.94 -9.49 -11.20
CA TYR A 615 33.75 -8.85 -11.73
C TYR A 615 32.50 -9.18 -10.89
N VAL A 616 31.78 -8.15 -10.47
CA VAL A 616 30.47 -8.24 -9.80
C VAL A 616 29.44 -7.42 -10.57
N SER A 617 28.21 -7.92 -10.63
CA SER A 617 27.06 -7.19 -11.16
C SER A 617 25.83 -7.32 -10.25
N SER A 618 24.91 -6.36 -10.40
CA SER A 618 23.58 -6.35 -9.78
C SER A 618 22.66 -5.45 -10.60
N GLY A 619 21.68 -6.05 -11.29
CA GLY A 619 20.81 -5.32 -12.24
C GLY A 619 21.63 -4.59 -13.32
N SER A 620 21.45 -3.27 -13.42
CA SER A 620 22.19 -2.42 -14.37
C SER A 620 23.51 -1.85 -13.84
N THR A 621 23.97 -2.29 -12.66
CA THR A 621 25.23 -1.87 -12.05
C THR A 621 26.26 -2.99 -12.13
N ALA A 622 27.53 -2.64 -12.36
CA ALA A 622 28.63 -3.58 -12.42
C ALA A 622 29.95 -2.91 -12.02
N TYR A 623 30.85 -3.70 -11.45
CA TYR A 623 32.20 -3.29 -11.10
C TYR A 623 33.20 -4.38 -11.45
N ALA A 624 34.34 -4.00 -12.03
CA ALA A 624 35.42 -4.91 -12.39
C ALA A 624 36.72 -4.51 -11.67
N LEU A 625 37.24 -5.43 -10.87
CA LEU A 625 38.32 -5.19 -9.94
C LEU A 625 39.64 -4.92 -10.66
N SER A 626 40.24 -3.77 -10.36
CA SER A 626 41.43 -3.22 -11.03
C SER A 626 42.74 -3.39 -10.26
N CYS A 627 42.68 -3.93 -9.04
CA CYS A 627 43.84 -4.13 -8.18
C CYS A 627 43.99 -5.61 -7.81
N ASN A 628 45.20 -5.96 -7.41
CA ASN A 628 45.62 -7.33 -7.18
C ASN A 628 45.74 -7.65 -5.69
N ASP A 629 46.32 -6.72 -4.94
CA ASP A 629 46.52 -6.80 -3.49
C ASP A 629 45.21 -6.54 -2.74
N ILE A 630 44.67 -7.59 -2.12
CA ILE A 630 43.40 -7.55 -1.41
C ILE A 630 43.62 -8.05 0.02
N TYR A 631 43.18 -7.27 1.00
CA TYR A 631 43.16 -7.67 2.40
C TYR A 631 41.71 -7.76 2.85
N ILE A 632 41.36 -8.89 3.46
CA ILE A 632 40.03 -9.16 3.99
C ILE A 632 40.15 -9.15 5.51
N GLU A 633 39.74 -8.06 6.15
CA GLU A 633 39.62 -7.99 7.61
C GLU A 633 38.26 -8.56 8.02
N ILE A 634 38.27 -9.55 8.90
CA ILE A 634 37.04 -10.13 9.47
C ILE A 634 36.88 -9.63 10.90
N ALA A 635 35.75 -8.98 11.19
CA ALA A 635 35.38 -8.53 12.52
C ALA A 635 35.01 -9.72 13.43
N ASN A 636 35.37 -9.62 14.70
CA ASN A 636 35.00 -10.60 15.71
C ASN A 636 33.53 -10.40 16.09
N THR A 637 32.69 -11.39 15.83
CA THR A 637 31.25 -11.34 16.17
C THR A 637 30.97 -12.17 17.42
N VAL A 638 29.98 -11.75 18.22
CA VAL A 638 29.76 -12.26 19.60
C VAL A 638 29.41 -13.76 19.66
N ASN A 639 29.04 -14.36 18.52
CA ASN A 639 28.67 -15.77 18.38
C ASN A 639 29.51 -16.53 17.34
N ASP A 640 30.61 -15.94 16.82
CA ASP A 640 31.38 -16.51 15.70
C ASP A 640 30.54 -16.86 14.46
N ILE A 641 29.45 -16.11 14.21
CA ILE A 641 28.53 -16.38 13.08
C ILE A 641 29.14 -15.92 11.74
N VAL A 642 29.92 -14.82 11.75
CA VAL A 642 30.76 -14.42 10.61
C VAL A 642 32.09 -15.20 10.63
N GLN A 643 31.97 -16.52 10.73
CA GLN A 643 32.97 -17.43 10.22
C GLN A 643 32.69 -17.64 8.73
N LEU A 644 33.42 -16.91 7.88
CA LEU A 644 33.86 -17.43 6.57
C LEU A 644 34.40 -18.84 6.86
N SER A 645 33.60 -19.86 6.55
CA SER A 645 33.52 -21.11 7.35
C SER A 645 34.87 -21.54 7.91
N SER A 646 35.02 -21.48 9.24
CA SER A 646 36.32 -21.25 9.91
C SER A 646 37.41 -22.27 9.55
N ASP A 647 37.02 -23.54 9.43
CA ASP A 647 37.88 -24.66 9.01
C ASP A 647 38.25 -24.65 7.52
N ASN A 648 37.49 -23.95 6.68
CA ASN A 648 37.62 -23.91 5.23
C ASN A 648 38.35 -22.68 4.69
N ASN A 649 38.73 -21.69 5.53
CA ASN A 649 39.37 -20.45 5.09
C ASN A 649 40.46 -20.66 4.03
N VAL A 650 40.25 -20.00 2.89
CA VAL A 650 40.70 -20.53 1.60
C VAL A 650 42.00 -19.87 1.09
N PHE A 651 42.16 -18.57 1.39
CA PHE A 651 43.32 -17.76 1.03
C PHE A 651 44.34 -17.69 2.18
N SER A 652 45.47 -17.02 1.95
CA SER A 652 46.54 -16.91 2.95
C SER A 652 46.04 -16.24 4.25
N LYS A 653 46.08 -16.98 5.37
CA LYS A 653 45.53 -16.54 6.66
C LYS A 653 46.64 -16.03 7.58
N LYS A 654 46.61 -14.76 7.95
CA LYS A 654 47.39 -14.19 9.06
C LYS A 654 46.49 -14.07 10.28
N THR A 655 46.75 -14.89 11.30
CA THR A 655 45.99 -14.89 12.57
C THR A 655 46.79 -14.13 13.63
N PHE A 656 46.17 -13.15 14.29
CA PHE A 656 46.79 -12.38 15.36
C PHE A 656 46.41 -12.96 16.73
N THR A 657 47.36 -13.67 17.35
CA THR A 657 47.29 -14.12 18.74
C THR A 657 48.04 -13.15 19.64
N VAL A 658 47.46 -12.82 20.81
CA VAL A 658 48.19 -12.10 21.86
C VAL A 658 49.06 -13.10 22.62
N ASP A 659 50.36 -13.11 22.34
CA ASP A 659 51.31 -13.65 23.32
C ASP A 659 51.30 -12.73 24.54
N VAL A 660 50.63 -13.17 25.61
CA VAL A 660 50.70 -12.53 26.93
C VAL A 660 52.06 -12.84 27.53
N VAL A 661 53.08 -12.12 27.06
CA VAL A 661 54.37 -12.02 27.75
C VAL A 661 54.12 -11.27 29.05
N ARG A 662 54.28 -11.98 30.17
CA ARG A 662 54.15 -11.44 31.54
C ARG A 662 55.26 -10.46 31.89
#